data_AF-A0A381XFX0-F1
#
_entry.id   AF-A0A381XFX0-F1
#
_cell.length_a   1.000
_cell.length_b   1.000
_cell.length_c   1.000
_cell.angle_alpha   90.00
_cell.angle_beta   90.00
_cell.angle_gamma   90.00
#
_symmetry.space_group_name_H-M   'P 1'
#
loop_
_entity.id
_entity.type
_entity.pdbx_description
1 polymer ?
#
loop_
_entity_poly.entity_id
_entity_poly.type
_entity_poly.pdbx_seq_one_letter_code
_entity_poly.pdbx_strand_id
1 'polypeptide(L)'
;MEKLAGLDVADMVLVNKFDRAGAEDALRDIQKQYQRNHELFDSSPDSMPVYPTIASQFGDAGVDQVWANLAGMLNERHSTSFAAAEAVLGNDGLPERQLLIPHARSNYLAEVSAAVRDYHARSGDVAGRVRMVQQLEASAARMREVGEADAADDIGAEAAKAREGVPEEAWKALEEFEETSDAYSSGEASYLARGKEIKVSTTTKTFSGTEIPRVSLPSTEDWGERLEWIRSENVPGKYPFTAGVFPFKRSDELPLRMFAGLGSAESTNRRFHYLTKDQPFNRLSTAFDSVTLYGLDATDERLDVFSKICESGVSISNVDEMERLFEGFDLCAPNTSVSLTINGPYWAILAFYFKTAIRQQLKLFEEENGREPSEEEASEISARTLKICRGSCQSDQFKEVVGGQNTTLFNLTNALKMMTDVTEYYVANDIRNHYFVSISGYHIDEAGANPITQAALTLSHGFSYLEMFRARGLDPEVFLRNFSWFLSLSMDPEYSVLGRVCRRIWAIALRDLYGIEQERNLKLKYHVQGSGRSLHAQETSFNDFRSILQALYALQDNANSLHTNSRDEAYGTPTEETVRDAIAQQLILNKEYGTLYSENPLQGSFFSEALTDDVEEQILSILDEMSARGGVLGSIETGFQRSRIQQENIDYETRKNSGEMEIVGVNTFVDPNAARLSMDDADKFDIEVTRADDAERQMVVDRNHAFKEAHATEAQECLENLKRVASEGGNVFECIMGDVSDHCTLGQITEALMQSVGQFRRDL
;
A
#
# COMPACT_ATOMS: atom_id res chain seq x y z
N MET A 1 20.11 -14.03 -36.66
CA MET A 1 18.87 -14.62 -37.25
C MET A 1 19.17 -15.83 -38.11
N GLU A 2 20.12 -15.78 -39.06
CA GLU A 2 20.53 -16.90 -39.95
C GLU A 2 20.93 -18.23 -39.27
N LYS A 3 21.13 -18.25 -37.95
CA LYS A 3 21.45 -19.47 -37.17
C LYS A 3 20.23 -20.18 -36.59
N LEU A 4 19.03 -19.61 -36.71
CA LEU A 4 17.78 -20.17 -36.17
C LEU A 4 17.17 -21.15 -37.17
N ALA A 5 17.62 -22.41 -37.13
CA ALA A 5 17.14 -23.48 -38.02
C ALA A 5 15.60 -23.67 -38.00
N GLY A 6 14.93 -23.26 -36.92
CA GLY A 6 13.46 -23.29 -36.84
C GLY A 6 12.77 -22.42 -37.89
N LEU A 7 13.38 -21.33 -38.35
CA LEU A 7 12.80 -20.45 -39.37
C LEU A 7 12.75 -21.09 -40.75
N ASP A 8 13.61 -22.08 -41.02
CA ASP A 8 13.65 -22.79 -42.30
C ASP A 8 12.47 -23.76 -42.48
N VAL A 9 11.90 -24.25 -41.37
CA VAL A 9 10.88 -25.30 -41.37
C VAL A 9 9.52 -24.85 -40.84
N ALA A 10 9.44 -23.67 -40.21
CA ALA A 10 8.21 -23.19 -39.62
C ALA A 10 7.18 -22.81 -40.70
N ASP A 11 5.98 -23.38 -40.62
CA ASP A 11 4.83 -22.88 -41.40
C ASP A 11 4.39 -21.48 -40.92
N MET A 12 4.62 -21.16 -39.64
CA MET A 12 4.26 -19.89 -39.02
C MET A 12 5.23 -19.55 -37.87
N VAL A 13 5.51 -18.26 -37.68
CA VAL A 13 6.39 -17.75 -36.62
C VAL A 13 5.62 -16.77 -35.74
N LEU A 14 5.73 -16.92 -34.42
CA LEU A 14 5.11 -16.02 -33.46
C LEU A 14 6.19 -15.18 -32.77
N VAL A 15 6.09 -13.86 -32.90
CA VAL A 15 6.93 -12.90 -32.17
C VAL A 15 6.18 -12.48 -30.92
N ASN A 16 6.25 -13.32 -29.88
CA ASN A 16 5.57 -13.09 -28.62
C ASN A 16 6.27 -12.02 -27.76
N LYS A 17 5.57 -11.49 -26.75
CA LYS A 17 5.98 -10.35 -25.91
C LYS A 17 6.19 -9.09 -26.76
N PHE A 18 5.24 -8.83 -27.66
CA PHE A 18 5.31 -7.74 -28.62
C PHE A 18 5.12 -6.34 -27.99
N ASP A 19 4.77 -6.29 -26.71
CA ASP A 19 4.74 -5.11 -25.84
C ASP A 19 6.14 -4.57 -25.48
N ARG A 20 7.21 -5.36 -25.74
CA ARG A 20 8.59 -5.00 -25.42
C ARG A 20 9.20 -3.94 -26.33
N ALA A 21 10.13 -3.19 -25.77
CA ALA A 21 10.99 -2.31 -26.54
C ALA A 21 11.78 -3.11 -27.60
N GLY A 22 11.79 -2.62 -28.85
CA GLY A 22 12.46 -3.26 -29.98
C GLY A 22 11.68 -4.41 -30.64
N ALA A 23 10.44 -4.70 -30.21
CA ALA A 23 9.64 -5.77 -30.79
C ALA A 23 9.32 -5.56 -32.28
N GLU A 24 9.05 -4.32 -32.70
CA GLU A 24 8.79 -3.99 -34.11
C GLU A 24 10.00 -4.25 -35.02
N ASP A 25 11.20 -3.88 -34.57
CA ASP A 25 12.43 -4.17 -35.31
C ASP A 25 12.66 -5.69 -35.38
N ALA A 26 12.39 -6.41 -34.30
CA ALA A 26 12.46 -7.87 -34.27
C ALA A 26 11.48 -8.51 -35.27
N LEU A 27 10.23 -8.04 -35.32
CA LEU A 27 9.23 -8.50 -36.30
C LEU A 27 9.71 -8.29 -37.73
N ARG A 28 10.16 -7.08 -38.07
CA ARG A 28 10.66 -6.75 -39.42
C ARG A 28 11.87 -7.60 -39.81
N ASP A 29 12.79 -7.84 -38.88
CA ASP A 29 13.98 -8.64 -39.14
C ASP A 29 13.65 -10.13 -39.29
N ILE A 30 12.69 -10.65 -38.52
CA ILE A 30 12.19 -12.02 -38.64
C ILE A 30 11.43 -12.20 -39.97
N GLN A 31 10.57 -11.27 -40.36
CA GLN A 31 9.86 -11.29 -41.65
C GLN A 31 10.83 -11.35 -42.83
N LYS A 32 11.86 -10.49 -42.84
CA LYS A 32 12.90 -10.50 -43.88
C LYS A 32 13.71 -11.80 -43.87
N GLN A 33 14.00 -12.36 -42.70
CA GLN A 33 14.73 -13.62 -42.62
C GLN A 33 13.87 -14.79 -43.13
N TYR A 34 12.60 -14.86 -42.74
CA TYR A 34 11.66 -15.86 -43.22
C TYR A 34 11.55 -15.82 -44.75
N GLN A 35 11.37 -14.62 -45.31
CA GLN A 35 11.32 -14.41 -46.75
C GLN A 35 12.56 -14.98 -47.46
N ARG A 36 13.77 -14.73 -46.92
CA ARG A 36 15.03 -15.24 -47.48
C ARG A 36 15.12 -16.76 -47.40
N ASN A 37 14.74 -17.34 -46.26
CA ASN A 37 14.85 -18.78 -46.03
C ASN A 37 13.90 -19.59 -46.93
N HIS A 38 12.75 -19.02 -47.29
CA HIS A 38 11.74 -19.64 -48.16
C HIS A 38 11.82 -19.15 -49.62
N GLU A 39 12.83 -18.36 -49.97
CA GLU A 39 13.06 -17.79 -51.31
C GLU A 39 11.87 -16.97 -51.88
N LEU A 40 11.06 -16.36 -51.01
CA LEU A 40 9.82 -15.61 -51.36
C LEU A 40 10.09 -14.15 -51.75
N PHE A 41 11.08 -13.91 -52.61
CA PHE A 41 11.55 -12.56 -52.96
C PHE A 41 10.52 -11.72 -53.76
N ASP A 42 9.53 -12.36 -54.38
CA ASP A 42 8.47 -11.70 -55.14
C ASP A 42 7.31 -11.20 -54.24
N SER A 43 7.29 -11.58 -52.96
CA SER A 43 6.26 -11.17 -51.98
C SER A 43 6.78 -10.07 -51.06
N SER A 44 5.88 -9.27 -50.46
CA SER A 44 6.30 -8.29 -49.42
C SER A 44 6.71 -8.99 -48.12
N PRO A 45 7.75 -8.55 -47.39
CA PRO A 45 8.04 -9.04 -46.05
C PRO A 45 6.84 -9.01 -45.09
N ASP A 46 5.97 -8.01 -45.22
CA ASP A 46 4.78 -7.85 -44.36
C ASP A 46 3.72 -8.95 -44.57
N SER A 47 3.82 -9.70 -45.68
CA SER A 47 2.93 -10.83 -46.00
C SER A 47 3.44 -12.18 -45.51
N MET A 48 4.64 -12.22 -44.92
CA MET A 48 5.19 -13.46 -44.38
C MET A 48 4.36 -13.92 -43.16
N PRO A 49 4.22 -15.23 -42.90
CA PRO A 49 3.44 -15.79 -41.79
C PRO A 49 4.17 -15.61 -40.45
N VAL A 50 4.47 -14.36 -40.11
CA VAL A 50 5.17 -13.92 -38.91
C VAL A 50 4.24 -12.97 -38.17
N TYR A 51 3.72 -13.42 -37.02
CA TYR A 51 2.66 -12.74 -36.31
C TYR A 51 3.19 -12.15 -35.00
N PRO A 52 3.01 -10.85 -34.74
CA PRO A 52 3.24 -10.26 -33.43
C PRO A 52 2.17 -10.75 -32.46
N THR A 53 2.56 -11.21 -31.27
CA THR A 53 1.61 -11.66 -30.25
C THR A 53 1.96 -11.13 -28.86
N ILE A 54 0.92 -10.94 -28.04
CA ILE A 54 1.05 -10.57 -26.62
C ILE A 54 0.21 -11.57 -25.81
N ALA A 55 0.75 -12.78 -25.62
CA ALA A 55 0.00 -13.87 -24.96
C ALA A 55 -0.30 -13.65 -23.47
N SER A 56 0.24 -12.58 -22.87
CA SER A 56 -0.08 -12.09 -21.52
C SER A 56 -1.33 -11.19 -21.51
N GLN A 57 -1.73 -10.65 -22.66
CA GLN A 57 -2.90 -9.80 -22.82
C GLN A 57 -4.13 -10.65 -23.16
N PHE A 58 -5.22 -10.41 -22.44
CA PHE A 58 -6.50 -11.06 -22.74
C PHE A 58 -7.11 -10.45 -24.00
N GLY A 59 -7.66 -11.29 -24.87
CA GLY A 59 -8.22 -10.84 -26.16
C GLY A 59 -7.18 -10.21 -27.08
N ASP A 60 -5.93 -10.69 -27.04
CA ASP A 60 -4.87 -10.18 -27.92
C ASP A 60 -5.18 -10.47 -29.39
N ALA A 61 -5.30 -9.41 -30.19
CA ALA A 61 -5.58 -9.51 -31.62
C ALA A 61 -4.50 -10.29 -32.39
N GLY A 62 -3.25 -10.26 -31.92
CA GLY A 62 -2.17 -11.06 -32.50
C GLY A 62 -2.40 -12.56 -32.33
N VAL A 63 -2.79 -13.00 -31.13
CA VAL A 63 -3.18 -14.38 -30.87
C VAL A 63 -4.42 -14.78 -31.67
N ASP A 64 -5.39 -13.88 -31.86
CA ASP A 64 -6.57 -14.15 -32.69
C ASP A 64 -6.20 -14.34 -34.17
N GLN A 65 -5.27 -13.52 -34.70
CA GLN A 65 -4.73 -13.72 -36.06
C GLN A 65 -4.06 -15.09 -36.20
N VAL A 66 -3.25 -15.48 -35.21
CA VAL A 66 -2.61 -16.80 -35.20
C VAL A 66 -3.65 -17.91 -35.21
N TRP A 67 -4.69 -17.81 -34.38
CA TRP A 67 -5.77 -18.80 -34.33
C TRP A 67 -6.52 -18.89 -35.66
N ALA A 68 -6.86 -17.76 -36.28
CA ALA A 68 -7.54 -17.71 -37.57
C ALA A 68 -6.73 -18.42 -38.68
N ASN A 69 -5.43 -18.15 -38.76
CA ASN A 69 -4.56 -18.79 -39.74
C ASN A 69 -4.38 -20.29 -39.46
N LEU A 70 -4.17 -20.67 -38.19
CA LEU A 70 -4.03 -22.07 -37.79
C LEU A 70 -5.32 -22.87 -38.07
N ALA A 71 -6.48 -22.31 -37.75
CA ALA A 71 -7.78 -22.93 -38.04
C ALA A 71 -7.96 -23.15 -39.55
N GLY A 72 -7.59 -22.17 -40.37
CA GLY A 72 -7.59 -22.29 -41.83
C GLY A 72 -6.72 -23.45 -42.31
N MET A 73 -5.47 -23.51 -41.86
CA MET A 73 -4.54 -24.58 -42.22
C MET A 73 -5.04 -25.97 -41.81
N LEU A 74 -5.62 -26.10 -40.60
CA LEU A 74 -6.19 -27.36 -40.13
C LEU A 74 -7.39 -27.78 -40.97
N ASN A 75 -8.29 -26.85 -41.30
CA ASN A 75 -9.46 -27.13 -42.13
C ASN A 75 -9.06 -27.59 -43.54
N GLU A 76 -8.05 -26.96 -44.14
CA GLU A 76 -7.51 -27.35 -45.45
C GLU A 76 -6.83 -28.71 -45.44
N ARG A 77 -6.03 -29.00 -44.40
CA ARG A 77 -5.19 -30.21 -44.35
C ARG A 77 -5.88 -31.42 -43.72
N HIS A 78 -6.92 -31.23 -42.89
CA HIS A 78 -7.41 -32.28 -41.99
C HIS A 78 -8.94 -32.52 -41.96
N SER A 79 -9.72 -32.07 -42.94
CA SER A 79 -11.18 -32.28 -42.97
C SER A 79 -11.88 -31.82 -41.69
N THR A 80 -11.42 -30.70 -41.12
CA THR A 80 -12.01 -30.06 -39.94
C THR A 80 -12.82 -28.82 -40.31
N SER A 81 -13.55 -28.26 -39.35
CA SER A 81 -14.40 -27.07 -39.53
C SER A 81 -14.29 -26.10 -38.34
N PHE A 82 -13.06 -25.78 -37.93
CA PHE A 82 -12.81 -24.77 -36.89
C PHE A 82 -13.18 -23.38 -37.38
N ALA A 83 -13.70 -22.55 -36.49
CA ALA A 83 -14.01 -21.14 -36.74
C ALA A 83 -13.13 -20.25 -35.85
N ALA A 84 -12.84 -19.05 -36.35
CA ALA A 84 -12.11 -18.02 -35.63
C ALA A 84 -12.89 -16.71 -35.70
N ALA A 85 -12.84 -15.94 -34.61
CA ALA A 85 -13.33 -14.57 -34.60
C ALA A 85 -12.38 -13.68 -35.44
N GLU A 86 -12.87 -12.54 -35.89
CA GLU A 86 -12.05 -11.54 -36.58
C GLU A 86 -11.15 -10.82 -35.58
N ALA A 87 -9.85 -10.72 -35.89
CA ALA A 87 -8.89 -10.04 -35.04
C ALA A 87 -9.06 -8.52 -35.12
N VAL A 88 -9.20 -7.87 -33.96
CA VAL A 88 -9.37 -6.41 -33.87
C VAL A 88 -8.02 -5.73 -33.71
N LEU A 89 -7.41 -5.34 -34.84
CA LEU A 89 -6.09 -4.69 -34.85
C LEU A 89 -6.17 -3.19 -34.56
N GLY A 90 -5.05 -2.63 -34.09
CA GLY A 90 -4.86 -1.19 -33.98
C GLY A 90 -4.79 -0.50 -35.35
N ASN A 91 -4.78 0.83 -35.33
CA ASN A 91 -4.70 1.67 -36.55
C ASN A 91 -3.41 1.42 -37.37
N ASP A 92 -2.37 0.91 -36.73
CA ASP A 92 -1.08 0.54 -37.34
C ASP A 92 -1.08 -0.89 -37.91
N GLY A 93 -2.19 -1.63 -37.80
CA GLY A 93 -2.31 -3.02 -38.24
C GLY A 93 -1.61 -4.02 -37.30
N LEU A 94 -1.19 -3.58 -36.11
CA LEU A 94 -0.55 -4.41 -35.09
C LEU A 94 -1.49 -4.64 -33.90
N PRO A 95 -1.22 -5.64 -33.05
CA PRO A 95 -1.93 -5.79 -31.79
C PRO A 95 -1.71 -4.56 -30.91
N GLU A 96 -2.79 -4.06 -30.32
CA GLU A 96 -2.73 -2.90 -29.44
C GLU A 96 -1.94 -3.23 -28.17
N ARG A 97 -0.93 -2.40 -27.86
CA ARG A 97 -0.07 -2.57 -26.69
C ARG A 97 -0.63 -1.82 -25.50
N GLN A 98 -1.10 -2.55 -24.49
CA GLN A 98 -1.58 -1.95 -23.25
C GLN A 98 -0.41 -1.64 -22.30
N LEU A 99 0.31 -0.54 -22.56
CA LEU A 99 1.39 -0.07 -21.70
C LEU A 99 0.84 0.71 -20.50
N LEU A 100 1.00 0.18 -19.29
CA LEU A 100 0.60 0.87 -18.05
C LEU A 100 1.53 2.03 -17.69
N ILE A 101 2.83 1.84 -17.91
CA ILE A 101 3.87 2.86 -17.74
C ILE A 101 4.58 3.00 -19.10
N PRO A 102 4.66 4.21 -19.67
CA PRO A 102 5.35 4.44 -20.94
C PRO A 102 6.82 4.03 -20.88
N HIS A 103 7.38 3.49 -21.97
CA HIS A 103 8.80 3.12 -22.05
C HIS A 103 9.76 4.28 -21.69
N ALA A 104 9.37 5.53 -21.99
CA ALA A 104 10.15 6.72 -21.62
C ALA A 104 10.28 6.94 -20.10
N ARG A 105 9.42 6.31 -19.30
CA ARG A 105 9.42 6.33 -17.85
C ARG A 105 9.92 5.02 -17.25
N SER A 106 10.62 4.16 -17.98
CA SER A 106 11.10 2.86 -17.45
C SER A 106 12.14 2.99 -16.32
N ASN A 107 12.81 4.15 -16.20
CA ASN A 107 13.91 4.40 -15.25
C ASN A 107 13.50 5.27 -14.05
N TYR A 108 12.21 5.47 -13.82
CA TYR A 108 11.67 6.31 -12.73
C TYR A 108 12.24 5.97 -11.34
N LEU A 109 12.52 4.70 -11.04
CA LEU A 109 13.10 4.29 -9.76
C LEU A 109 14.53 4.79 -9.58
N ALA A 110 15.37 4.75 -10.61
CA ALA A 110 16.72 5.31 -10.54
C ALA A 110 16.70 6.85 -10.45
N GLU A 111 15.72 7.49 -11.08
CA GLU A 111 15.52 8.95 -10.94
C GLU A 111 15.12 9.32 -9.50
N VAL A 112 14.30 8.51 -8.84
CA VAL A 112 13.98 8.66 -7.41
C VAL A 112 15.25 8.55 -6.57
N SER A 113 16.04 7.50 -6.76
CA SER A 113 17.30 7.31 -6.03
C SER A 113 18.26 8.47 -6.22
N ALA A 114 18.42 8.94 -7.47
CA ALA A 114 19.25 10.10 -7.77
C ALA A 114 18.73 11.37 -7.09
N ALA A 115 17.41 11.63 -7.12
CA ALA A 115 16.82 12.81 -6.50
C ALA A 115 17.06 12.86 -4.98
N VAL A 116 16.96 11.71 -4.29
CA VAL A 116 17.24 11.62 -2.85
C VAL A 116 18.72 11.84 -2.56
N ARG A 117 19.63 11.15 -3.27
CA ARG A 117 21.08 11.35 -3.08
C ARG A 117 21.50 12.79 -3.37
N ASP A 118 20.97 13.39 -4.43
CA ASP A 118 21.23 14.78 -4.78
C ASP A 118 20.69 15.75 -3.72
N TYR A 119 19.54 15.45 -3.11
CA TYR A 119 19.01 16.24 -2.01
C TYR A 119 19.96 16.26 -0.81
N HIS A 120 20.50 15.11 -0.41
CA HIS A 120 21.48 15.04 0.68
C HIS A 120 22.79 15.75 0.32
N ALA A 121 23.32 15.54 -0.89
CA ALA A 121 24.53 16.22 -1.36
C ALA A 121 24.38 17.75 -1.37
N ARG A 122 23.25 18.27 -1.89
CA ARG A 122 22.93 19.71 -1.86
C ARG A 122 22.79 20.22 -0.43
N SER A 123 22.14 19.46 0.45
CA SER A 123 21.92 19.86 1.84
C SER A 123 23.23 19.97 2.61
N GLY A 124 24.15 19.02 2.42
CA GLY A 124 25.49 19.05 3.02
C GLY A 124 26.35 20.22 2.51
N ASP A 125 26.33 20.52 1.21
CA ASP A 125 27.06 21.68 0.66
C ASP A 125 26.55 23.00 1.23
N VAL A 126 25.22 23.20 1.27
CA VAL A 126 24.63 24.42 1.82
C VAL A 126 24.91 24.54 3.33
N ALA A 127 24.77 23.46 4.10
CA ALA A 127 25.11 23.44 5.53
C ALA A 127 26.59 23.77 5.77
N GLY A 128 27.50 23.22 4.96
CA GLY A 128 28.93 23.53 5.01
C GLY A 128 29.24 25.01 4.75
N ARG A 129 28.54 25.64 3.79
CA ARG A 129 28.68 27.08 3.52
C ARG A 129 28.14 27.94 4.66
N VAL A 130 27.00 27.57 5.23
CA VAL A 130 26.43 28.26 6.40
C VAL A 130 27.38 28.21 7.59
N ARG A 131 27.96 27.04 7.88
CA ARG A 131 29.00 26.86 8.90
C ARG A 131 30.21 27.76 8.64
N MET A 132 30.66 27.83 7.39
CA MET A 132 31.77 28.70 7.00
C MET A 132 31.46 30.18 7.28
N VAL A 133 30.26 30.65 6.91
CA VAL A 133 29.81 32.02 7.21
C VAL A 133 29.87 32.29 8.71
N GLN A 134 29.30 31.40 9.53
CA GLN A 134 29.33 31.54 10.99
C GLN A 134 30.76 31.63 11.54
N GLN A 135 31.65 30.76 11.07
CA GLN A 135 33.05 30.73 11.52
C GLN A 135 33.82 31.99 11.13
N LEU A 136 33.59 32.52 9.92
CA LEU A 136 34.21 33.76 9.47
C LEU A 136 33.66 34.97 10.25
N GLU A 137 32.36 35.06 10.46
CA GLU A 137 31.73 36.12 11.26
C GLU A 137 32.25 36.11 12.72
N ALA A 138 32.33 34.93 13.35
CA ALA A 138 32.88 34.77 14.69
C ALA A 138 34.37 35.14 14.77
N SER A 139 35.16 34.75 13.75
CA SER A 139 36.58 35.08 13.67
C SER A 139 36.81 36.58 13.49
N ALA A 140 36.02 37.24 12.62
CA ALA A 140 36.06 38.69 12.44
C ALA A 140 35.71 39.42 13.75
N ALA A 141 34.65 38.99 14.44
CA ALA A 141 34.29 39.54 15.75
C ALA A 141 35.43 39.41 16.76
N ARG A 142 36.09 38.24 16.81
CA ARG A 142 37.22 38.01 17.71
C ARG A 142 38.43 38.89 17.37
N MET A 143 38.74 39.11 16.09
CA MET A 143 39.82 40.02 15.66
C MET A 143 39.54 41.47 16.08
N ARG A 144 38.28 41.92 16.01
CA ARG A 144 37.87 43.24 16.53
C ARG A 144 38.11 43.36 18.03
N GLU A 145 37.76 42.32 18.80
CA GLU A 145 37.93 42.31 20.26
C GLU A 145 39.39 42.42 20.70
N VAL A 146 40.33 41.81 19.95
CA VAL A 146 41.76 41.86 20.27
C VAL A 146 42.48 43.08 19.70
N GLY A 147 41.76 43.96 18.99
CA GLY A 147 42.28 45.22 18.45
C GLY A 147 42.90 45.13 17.05
N GLU A 148 42.74 44.00 16.35
CA GLU A 148 43.26 43.77 15.00
C GLU A 148 42.20 44.13 13.95
N ALA A 149 41.96 45.43 13.74
CA ALA A 149 40.87 45.94 12.88
C ALA A 149 41.02 45.54 11.41
N ASP A 150 42.22 45.66 10.83
CA ASP A 150 42.45 45.34 9.42
C ASP A 150 42.16 43.86 9.13
N ALA A 151 42.64 42.96 10.00
CA ALA A 151 42.36 41.53 9.90
C ALA A 151 40.87 41.22 10.07
N ALA A 152 40.18 41.94 10.96
CA ALA A 152 38.74 41.77 11.13
C ALA A 152 37.94 42.18 9.90
N ASP A 153 38.33 43.25 9.23
CA ASP A 153 37.63 43.75 8.05
C ASP A 153 37.90 42.87 6.82
N ASP A 154 39.13 42.35 6.66
CA ASP A 154 39.45 41.36 5.62
C ASP A 154 38.64 40.07 5.80
N ILE A 155 38.56 39.53 7.03
CA ILE A 155 37.75 38.34 7.33
C ILE A 155 36.25 38.66 7.14
N GLY A 156 35.81 39.85 7.56
CA GLY A 156 34.43 40.29 7.40
C GLY A 156 34.00 40.43 5.95
N ALA A 157 34.90 40.88 5.06
CA ALA A 157 34.65 40.93 3.62
C ALA A 157 34.51 39.52 3.02
N GLU A 158 35.34 38.55 3.44
CA GLU A 158 35.20 37.16 3.00
C GLU A 158 33.92 36.52 3.57
N ALA A 159 33.53 36.85 4.80
CA ALA A 159 32.26 36.43 5.39
C ALA A 159 31.06 36.91 4.56
N ALA A 160 31.05 38.18 4.16
CA ALA A 160 29.99 38.75 3.33
C ALA A 160 29.90 38.05 1.96
N LYS A 161 31.04 37.78 1.33
CA LYS A 161 31.11 37.04 0.07
C LYS A 161 30.65 35.58 0.21
N ALA A 162 31.03 34.91 1.31
CA ALA A 162 30.54 33.56 1.61
C ALA A 162 29.02 33.56 1.81
N ARG A 163 28.47 34.60 2.46
CA ARG A 163 27.03 34.77 2.69
C ARG A 163 26.24 34.93 1.40
N GLU A 164 26.77 35.66 0.41
CA GLU A 164 26.19 35.75 -0.95
C GLU A 164 26.12 34.40 -1.65
N GLY A 165 27.00 33.46 -1.31
CA GLY A 165 27.03 32.10 -1.85
C GLY A 165 26.04 31.12 -1.20
N VAL A 166 25.28 31.55 -0.18
CA VAL A 166 24.27 30.75 0.52
C VAL A 166 22.86 31.15 0.02
N PRO A 167 22.02 30.18 -0.40
CA PRO A 167 20.63 30.45 -0.78
C PRO A 167 19.82 31.11 0.35
N GLU A 168 18.95 32.07 0.01
CA GLU A 168 18.10 32.78 0.99
C GLU A 168 17.17 31.85 1.78
N GLU A 169 16.70 30.77 1.15
CA GLU A 169 15.91 29.72 1.79
C GLU A 169 16.59 29.08 3.01
N ALA A 170 17.93 29.02 3.03
CA ALA A 170 18.69 28.45 4.14
C ALA A 170 18.65 29.35 5.37
N TRP A 171 18.78 30.67 5.17
CA TRP A 171 18.67 31.66 6.24
C TRP A 171 17.25 31.70 6.79
N LYS A 172 16.25 31.69 5.90
CA LYS A 172 14.84 31.62 6.29
C LYS A 172 14.52 30.37 7.10
N ALA A 173 15.07 29.21 6.72
CA ALA A 173 14.87 27.97 7.46
C ALA A 173 15.45 28.05 8.90
N LEU A 174 16.60 28.71 9.08
CA LEU A 174 17.18 28.95 10.41
C LEU A 174 16.32 29.91 11.23
N GLU A 175 15.83 31.00 10.63
CA GLU A 175 14.91 31.95 11.28
C GLU A 175 13.61 31.27 11.72
N GLU A 176 12.97 30.49 10.84
CA GLU A 176 11.76 29.72 11.16
C GLU A 176 11.99 28.69 12.27
N PHE A 177 13.20 28.12 12.36
CA PHE A 177 13.57 27.22 13.45
C PHE A 177 13.68 27.96 14.79
N GLU A 178 14.28 29.16 14.84
CA GLU A 178 14.32 29.97 16.06
C GLU A 178 12.91 30.34 16.52
N GLU A 179 12.03 30.76 15.60
CA GLU A 179 10.61 31.03 15.92
C GLU A 179 9.90 29.78 16.49
N THR A 180 10.17 28.62 15.92
CA THR A 180 9.63 27.33 16.39
C THR A 180 10.18 26.98 17.78
N SER A 181 11.48 27.22 18.01
CA SER A 181 12.16 26.99 19.28
C SER A 181 11.59 27.84 20.41
N ASP A 182 11.39 29.13 20.15
CA ASP A 182 10.76 30.06 21.09
C ASP A 182 9.32 29.65 21.39
N ALA A 183 8.54 29.29 20.35
CA ALA A 183 7.17 28.84 20.51
C ALA A 183 7.09 27.56 21.36
N TYR A 184 7.94 26.57 21.10
CA TYR A 184 7.94 25.29 21.82
C TYR A 184 8.42 25.44 23.26
N SER A 185 9.35 26.36 23.52
CA SER A 185 9.85 26.67 24.86
C SER A 185 8.85 27.44 25.74
N SER A 186 7.82 28.06 25.14
CA SER A 186 6.84 28.87 25.87
C SER A 186 5.83 28.07 26.71
N GLY A 187 5.72 26.76 26.48
CA GLY A 187 4.75 25.86 27.14
C GLY A 187 3.43 25.69 26.39
N GLU A 188 3.10 26.58 25.45
CA GLU A 188 1.92 26.49 24.60
C GLU A 188 2.27 26.80 23.13
N ALA A 189 1.78 26.00 22.20
CA ALA A 189 1.89 26.27 20.78
C ALA A 189 0.50 26.20 20.12
N SER A 190 0.36 26.82 18.95
CA SER A 190 -0.82 26.63 18.11
C SER A 190 -0.42 26.19 16.71
N TYR A 191 -1.29 25.39 16.09
CA TYR A 191 -1.14 25.01 14.69
C TYR A 191 -2.50 24.99 14.00
N LEU A 192 -2.48 25.14 12.67
CA LEU A 192 -3.69 25.13 11.86
C LEU A 192 -4.04 23.70 11.43
N ALA A 193 -5.23 23.24 11.77
CA ALA A 193 -5.78 21.97 11.30
C ALA A 193 -7.14 22.20 10.64
N ARG A 194 -7.25 21.89 9.34
CA ARG A 194 -8.49 22.07 8.56
C ARG A 194 -9.11 23.48 8.70
N GLY A 195 -8.25 24.51 8.73
CA GLY A 195 -8.67 25.91 8.86
C GLY A 195 -9.05 26.35 10.29
N LYS A 196 -8.89 25.48 11.29
CA LYS A 196 -9.10 25.81 12.71
C LYS A 196 -7.76 25.86 13.45
N GLU A 197 -7.59 26.88 14.28
CA GLU A 197 -6.44 26.98 15.17
C GLU A 197 -6.63 26.02 16.35
N ILE A 198 -5.68 25.11 16.54
CA ILE A 198 -5.64 24.17 17.66
C ILE A 198 -4.51 24.60 18.59
N LYS A 199 -4.86 24.92 19.83
CA LYS A 199 -3.89 25.17 20.91
C LYS A 199 -3.48 23.86 21.55
N VAL A 200 -2.19 23.70 21.83
CA VAL A 200 -1.62 22.52 22.46
C VAL A 200 -0.59 22.91 23.52
N SER A 201 -0.57 22.15 24.62
CA SER A 201 0.56 22.17 25.54
C SER A 201 1.79 21.60 24.83
N THR A 202 2.95 22.23 24.99
CA THR A 202 4.23 21.76 24.46
C THR A 202 5.03 20.97 25.49
N THR A 203 4.61 20.96 26.75
CA THR A 203 5.20 20.15 27.81
C THR A 203 4.18 19.24 28.50
N THR A 204 4.68 18.17 29.11
CA THR A 204 3.94 17.26 29.98
C THR A 204 4.68 17.11 31.30
N LYS A 205 4.01 17.37 32.41
CA LYS A 205 4.61 17.26 33.75
C LYS A 205 4.52 15.84 34.30
N THR A 206 5.65 15.27 34.68
CA THR A 206 5.74 13.95 35.32
C THR A 206 5.32 13.98 36.80
N PHE A 207 5.12 12.80 37.39
CA PHE A 207 4.86 12.65 38.82
C PHE A 207 5.96 13.27 39.71
N SER A 208 7.22 13.23 39.27
CA SER A 208 8.36 13.86 39.97
C SER A 208 8.42 15.38 39.81
N GLY A 209 7.55 15.97 39.00
CA GLY A 209 7.52 17.40 38.72
C GLY A 209 8.41 17.85 37.55
N THR A 210 9.12 16.93 36.89
CA THR A 210 9.89 17.22 35.67
C THR A 210 8.95 17.59 34.52
N GLU A 211 9.20 18.71 33.87
CA GLU A 211 8.52 19.14 32.64
C GLU A 211 9.20 18.47 31.44
N ILE A 212 8.51 17.57 30.75
CA ILE A 212 9.03 16.86 29.58
C ILE A 212 8.52 17.55 28.32
N PRO A 213 9.39 17.98 27.39
CA PRO A 213 8.95 18.55 26.13
C PRO A 213 8.30 17.47 25.24
N ARG A 214 7.19 17.81 24.60
CA ARG A 214 6.56 16.96 23.59
C ARG A 214 7.42 16.86 22.34
N VAL A 215 8.11 17.93 21.96
CA VAL A 215 9.08 17.90 20.86
C VAL A 215 10.39 18.48 21.39
N SER A 216 11.42 17.63 21.45
CA SER A 216 12.77 18.04 21.85
C SER A 216 13.54 18.61 20.66
N LEU A 217 14.21 19.73 20.82
CA LEU A 217 14.96 20.42 19.76
C LEU A 217 16.47 20.30 19.98
N PRO A 218 17.28 20.29 18.91
CA PRO A 218 18.73 20.26 19.05
C PRO A 218 19.25 21.55 19.73
N SER A 219 20.25 21.40 20.59
CA SER A 219 20.89 22.51 21.31
C SER A 219 22.20 22.97 20.66
N THR A 220 22.51 22.52 19.45
CA THR A 220 23.77 22.88 18.77
C THR A 220 23.80 24.37 18.47
N GLU A 221 24.96 25.01 18.67
CA GLU A 221 25.20 26.41 18.31
C GLU A 221 25.69 26.55 16.87
N ASP A 222 26.16 25.46 16.24
CA ASP A 222 26.62 25.48 14.84
C ASP A 222 25.43 25.63 13.89
N TRP A 223 25.42 26.73 13.12
CA TRP A 223 24.35 26.99 12.16
C TRP A 223 24.34 25.97 11.03
N GLY A 224 25.50 25.40 10.67
CA GLY A 224 25.58 24.34 9.67
C GLY A 224 24.90 23.06 10.14
N GLU A 225 25.24 22.57 11.33
CA GLU A 225 24.64 21.38 11.93
C GLU A 225 23.14 21.55 12.16
N ARG A 226 22.72 22.74 12.62
CA ARG A 226 21.30 23.08 12.75
C ARG A 226 20.57 23.01 11.41
N LEU A 227 21.14 23.58 10.35
CA LEU A 227 20.53 23.53 9.02
C LEU A 227 20.48 22.10 8.46
N GLU A 228 21.53 21.32 8.67
CA GLU A 228 21.60 19.92 8.28
C GLU A 228 20.50 19.10 8.96
N TRP A 229 20.27 19.32 10.26
CA TRP A 229 19.17 18.72 11.00
C TRP A 229 17.79 19.15 10.48
N ILE A 230 17.58 20.45 10.21
CA ILE A 230 16.33 20.99 9.64
C ILE A 230 16.02 20.33 8.28
N ARG A 231 17.04 20.13 7.45
CA ARG A 231 16.87 19.55 6.10
C ARG A 231 16.74 18.02 6.15
N SER A 232 17.36 17.33 7.09
CA SER A 232 17.39 15.87 7.11
C SER A 232 16.25 15.26 7.92
N GLU A 233 15.91 15.86 9.07
CA GLU A 233 14.92 15.27 9.99
C GLU A 233 13.80 16.20 10.43
N ASN A 234 14.09 17.49 10.66
CA ASN A 234 13.17 18.54 11.10
C ASN A 234 12.25 18.18 12.29
N VAL A 235 11.43 19.13 12.75
CA VAL A 235 10.36 18.82 13.71
C VAL A 235 9.23 18.02 13.02
N PRO A 236 8.44 17.23 13.77
CA PRO A 236 7.23 16.61 13.24
C PRO A 236 6.33 17.65 12.53
N GLY A 237 5.71 17.24 11.42
CA GLY A 237 4.81 18.11 10.65
C GLY A 237 5.49 19.11 9.71
N LYS A 238 6.84 19.16 9.68
CA LYS A 238 7.61 19.95 8.72
C LYS A 238 8.39 19.05 7.76
N TYR A 239 8.59 19.51 6.53
CA TYR A 239 9.34 18.79 5.51
C TYR A 239 10.78 18.49 5.98
N PRO A 240 11.37 17.30 5.71
CA PRO A 240 10.85 16.18 4.90
C PRO A 240 9.98 15.16 5.68
N PHE A 241 9.39 15.57 6.81
CA PHE A 241 8.46 14.77 7.63
C PHE A 241 9.08 13.51 8.24
N THR A 242 10.41 13.45 8.36
CA THR A 242 11.14 12.30 8.91
C THR A 242 10.63 11.94 10.31
N ALA A 243 10.39 12.93 11.18
CA ALA A 243 9.87 12.73 12.55
C ALA A 243 8.33 12.57 12.65
N GLY A 244 7.63 12.59 11.52
CA GLY A 244 6.16 12.46 11.47
C GLY A 244 5.51 13.55 10.61
N VAL A 245 4.31 13.25 10.11
CA VAL A 245 3.59 14.10 9.14
C VAL A 245 2.71 15.18 9.78
N PHE A 246 2.50 15.12 11.10
CA PHE A 246 1.71 16.08 11.86
C PHE A 246 2.58 16.76 12.91
N PRO A 247 2.34 18.06 13.22
CA PRO A 247 3.10 18.78 14.23
C PRO A 247 3.06 18.14 15.61
N PHE A 248 1.90 17.61 15.97
CA PHE A 248 1.66 16.92 17.22
C PHE A 248 0.72 15.74 17.02
N LYS A 249 0.86 14.70 17.84
CA LYS A 249 -0.07 13.58 17.94
C LYS A 249 -1.45 14.09 18.37
N ARG A 250 -2.48 13.42 17.88
CA ARG A 250 -3.88 13.74 18.21
C ARG A 250 -4.18 13.38 19.66
N SER A 251 -4.80 14.30 20.39
CA SER A 251 -5.26 14.07 21.75
C SER A 251 -6.63 13.38 21.82
N ASP A 252 -7.41 13.47 20.73
CA ASP A 252 -8.79 12.97 20.64
C ASP A 252 -8.90 11.56 20.06
N GLU A 253 -7.88 11.09 19.32
CA GLU A 253 -7.90 9.83 18.59
C GLU A 253 -6.55 9.12 18.69
N LEU A 254 -6.51 8.00 19.42
CA LEU A 254 -5.32 7.14 19.48
C LEU A 254 -5.11 6.42 18.13
N PRO A 255 -3.87 6.03 17.79
CA PRO A 255 -3.58 5.27 16.57
C PRO A 255 -4.17 3.84 16.60
N LEU A 256 -4.79 3.43 17.70
CA LEU A 256 -5.37 2.10 17.90
C LEU A 256 -6.37 1.73 16.80
N ARG A 257 -6.06 0.65 16.09
CA ARG A 257 -6.93 0.03 15.09
C ARG A 257 -6.76 -1.49 15.18
N MET A 258 -7.79 -2.19 15.64
CA MET A 258 -7.74 -3.64 15.77
C MET A 258 -8.33 -4.33 14.53
N PHE A 259 -7.59 -5.31 14.03
CA PHE A 259 -8.01 -6.20 12.96
C PHE A 259 -9.03 -7.20 13.51
N ALA A 260 -10.20 -7.29 12.88
CA ALA A 260 -11.26 -8.20 13.28
C ALA A 260 -12.09 -8.66 12.08
N GLY A 261 -12.49 -9.92 12.13
CA GLY A 261 -13.35 -10.56 11.14
C GLY A 261 -13.40 -12.04 11.43
N LEU A 262 -14.58 -12.54 11.77
CA LEU A 262 -14.85 -13.97 11.95
C LEU A 262 -16.35 -14.20 11.94
N GLY A 263 -16.79 -15.29 11.33
CA GLY A 263 -18.19 -15.65 11.34
C GLY A 263 -19.01 -14.89 10.30
N SER A 264 -20.30 -14.81 10.56
CA SER A 264 -21.25 -13.97 9.84
C SER A 264 -20.99 -12.46 10.06
N ALA A 265 -21.63 -11.64 9.23
CA ALA A 265 -21.63 -10.20 9.39
C ALA A 265 -22.05 -9.77 10.80
N GLU A 266 -23.08 -10.40 11.39
CA GLU A 266 -23.53 -10.09 12.75
C GLU A 266 -22.52 -10.49 13.83
N SER A 267 -21.82 -11.61 13.67
CA SER A 267 -20.77 -12.04 14.61
C SER A 267 -19.60 -11.07 14.62
N THR A 268 -19.16 -10.64 13.44
CA THR A 268 -18.12 -9.62 13.32
C THR A 268 -18.60 -8.25 13.80
N ASN A 269 -19.86 -7.87 13.55
CA ASN A 269 -20.45 -6.63 14.05
C ASN A 269 -20.43 -6.58 15.60
N ARG A 270 -20.85 -7.65 16.27
CA ARG A 270 -20.76 -7.77 17.75
C ARG A 270 -19.33 -7.58 18.23
N ARG A 271 -18.36 -8.13 17.51
CA ARG A 271 -16.94 -7.97 17.81
C ARG A 271 -16.48 -6.53 17.64
N PHE A 272 -16.90 -5.82 16.59
CA PHE A 272 -16.60 -4.40 16.43
C PHE A 272 -17.14 -3.57 17.59
N HIS A 273 -18.40 -3.78 18.00
CA HIS A 273 -18.99 -3.08 19.16
C HIS A 273 -18.22 -3.37 20.45
N TYR A 274 -17.77 -4.61 20.65
CA TYR A 274 -16.92 -4.96 21.79
C TYR A 274 -15.60 -4.17 21.78
N LEU A 275 -14.92 -4.11 20.64
CA LEU A 275 -13.60 -3.47 20.49
C LEU A 275 -13.66 -1.93 20.65
N THR A 276 -14.81 -1.31 20.36
CA THR A 276 -14.97 0.15 20.41
C THR A 276 -15.73 0.67 21.64
N LYS A 277 -16.33 -0.21 22.46
CA LYS A 277 -17.25 0.13 23.56
C LYS A 277 -16.78 1.27 24.48
N ASP A 278 -15.49 1.30 24.81
CA ASP A 278 -14.90 2.24 25.77
C ASP A 278 -14.02 3.32 25.09
N GLN A 279 -14.23 3.57 23.80
CA GLN A 279 -13.49 4.55 23.02
C GLN A 279 -14.40 5.66 22.49
N PRO A 280 -13.96 6.93 22.43
CA PRO A 280 -14.73 8.03 21.85
C PRO A 280 -14.69 8.06 20.31
N PHE A 281 -14.09 7.05 19.67
CA PHE A 281 -13.89 6.93 18.23
C PHE A 281 -14.06 5.47 17.79
N ASN A 282 -14.43 5.27 16.51
CA ASN A 282 -14.56 3.95 15.90
C ASN A 282 -13.53 3.77 14.81
N ARG A 283 -12.43 3.05 15.07
CA ARG A 283 -11.41 2.72 14.06
C ARG A 283 -11.45 1.22 13.77
N LEU A 284 -12.35 0.83 12.86
CA LEU A 284 -12.61 -0.56 12.52
C LEU A 284 -11.62 -1.05 11.46
N SER A 285 -11.20 -2.31 11.52
CA SER A 285 -10.39 -2.94 10.47
C SER A 285 -10.91 -4.33 10.18
N THR A 286 -11.45 -4.53 8.98
CA THR A 286 -12.19 -5.71 8.57
C THR A 286 -11.28 -6.73 7.89
N ALA A 287 -11.31 -7.96 8.40
CA ALA A 287 -10.72 -9.15 7.80
C ALA A 287 -11.81 -9.98 7.10
N PHE A 288 -11.66 -10.27 5.82
CA PHE A 288 -12.62 -11.07 5.05
C PHE A 288 -12.20 -12.53 4.98
N ASP A 289 -13.18 -13.43 4.92
CA ASP A 289 -12.90 -14.86 4.78
C ASP A 289 -12.29 -15.19 3.41
N SER A 290 -11.69 -16.37 3.29
CA SER A 290 -11.03 -16.75 2.03
C SER A 290 -11.99 -16.85 0.83
N VAL A 291 -13.29 -17.09 1.06
CA VAL A 291 -14.30 -17.13 0.01
C VAL A 291 -14.48 -15.73 -0.59
N THR A 292 -14.67 -14.74 0.28
CA THR A 292 -14.78 -13.32 -0.09
C THR A 292 -13.47 -12.79 -0.69
N LEU A 293 -12.31 -13.13 -0.12
CA LEU A 293 -10.99 -12.69 -0.62
C LEU A 293 -10.74 -13.12 -2.07
N TYR A 294 -11.31 -14.26 -2.49
CA TYR A 294 -11.19 -14.80 -3.84
C TYR A 294 -12.38 -14.46 -4.76
N GLY A 295 -13.26 -13.54 -4.35
CA GLY A 295 -14.39 -13.12 -5.17
C GLY A 295 -15.41 -14.22 -5.42
N LEU A 296 -15.54 -15.16 -4.49
CA LEU A 296 -16.51 -16.24 -4.56
C LEU A 296 -17.71 -15.93 -3.66
N ASP A 297 -18.82 -16.59 -3.96
CA ASP A 297 -20.01 -16.55 -3.12
C ASP A 297 -20.00 -17.65 -2.06
N ALA A 298 -20.61 -17.37 -0.91
CA ALA A 298 -20.97 -18.39 0.05
C ALA A 298 -21.97 -19.38 -0.57
N THR A 299 -21.61 -20.66 -0.62
CA THR A 299 -22.42 -21.74 -1.21
C THR A 299 -22.18 -23.09 -0.51
N ASP A 300 -23.23 -23.91 -0.45
CA ASP A 300 -23.22 -25.31 0.00
C ASP A 300 -23.05 -26.32 -1.16
N GLU A 301 -23.07 -25.89 -2.41
CA GLU A 301 -22.91 -26.74 -3.59
C GLU A 301 -21.49 -27.34 -3.69
N ARG A 302 -20.52 -26.65 -3.10
CA ARG A 302 -19.09 -26.98 -3.16
C ARG A 302 -18.52 -27.14 -1.77
N LEU A 303 -18.27 -28.39 -1.38
CA LEU A 303 -17.68 -28.72 -0.07
C LEU A 303 -16.32 -28.07 0.16
N ASP A 304 -15.54 -27.84 -0.90
CA ASP A 304 -14.23 -27.19 -0.81
C ASP A 304 -14.31 -25.68 -0.55
N VAL A 305 -15.46 -25.06 -0.83
CA VAL A 305 -15.79 -23.67 -0.49
C VAL A 305 -16.52 -23.62 0.86
N PHE A 306 -17.51 -24.50 1.07
CA PHE A 306 -18.38 -24.49 2.25
C PHE A 306 -17.59 -24.47 3.56
N SER A 307 -16.57 -25.32 3.70
CA SER A 307 -15.76 -25.40 4.93
C SER A 307 -14.90 -24.15 5.19
N LYS A 308 -14.80 -23.23 4.23
CA LYS A 308 -14.01 -21.99 4.31
C LYS A 308 -14.88 -20.75 4.55
N ILE A 309 -16.20 -20.89 4.44
CA ILE A 309 -17.15 -19.81 4.72
C ILE A 309 -17.03 -19.45 6.20
N CYS A 310 -16.99 -18.16 6.50
CA CYS A 310 -16.92 -17.61 7.87
C CYS A 310 -15.63 -17.95 8.64
N GLU A 311 -14.65 -18.59 7.99
CA GLU A 311 -13.37 -18.97 8.57
C GLU A 311 -12.30 -17.91 8.30
N SER A 312 -11.49 -17.60 9.33
CA SER A 312 -10.38 -16.65 9.26
C SER A 312 -10.77 -15.23 8.81
N GLY A 313 -12.07 -14.91 8.82
CA GLY A 313 -12.60 -13.64 8.34
C GLY A 313 -14.13 -13.64 8.30
N VAL A 314 -14.70 -12.47 8.01
CA VAL A 314 -16.15 -12.32 7.79
C VAL A 314 -16.53 -12.71 6.35
N SER A 315 -17.62 -13.46 6.19
CA SER A 315 -18.16 -13.82 4.87
C SER A 315 -19.10 -12.73 4.34
N ILE A 316 -18.75 -12.08 3.21
CA ILE A 316 -19.56 -11.03 2.58
C ILE A 316 -19.74 -11.34 1.09
N SER A 317 -20.95 -11.72 0.69
CA SER A 317 -21.28 -12.03 -0.72
C SER A 317 -22.13 -10.96 -1.40
N ASN A 318 -22.71 -10.00 -0.68
CA ASN A 318 -23.55 -8.94 -1.25
C ASN A 318 -23.62 -7.72 -0.32
N VAL A 319 -24.28 -6.66 -0.80
CA VAL A 319 -24.43 -5.40 -0.07
C VAL A 319 -25.23 -5.53 1.24
N ASP A 320 -26.20 -6.43 1.32
CA ASP A 320 -27.02 -6.62 2.53
C ASP A 320 -26.19 -7.20 3.69
N GLU A 321 -25.26 -8.11 3.40
CA GLU A 321 -24.29 -8.59 4.40
C GLU A 321 -23.32 -7.47 4.83
N MET A 322 -22.94 -6.57 3.93
CA MET A 322 -22.14 -5.39 4.27
C MET A 322 -22.90 -4.41 5.19
N GLU A 323 -24.21 -4.25 4.99
CA GLU A 323 -25.07 -3.45 5.87
C GLU A 323 -25.14 -4.05 7.29
N ARG A 324 -25.35 -5.36 7.40
CA ARG A 324 -25.32 -6.08 8.68
C ARG A 324 -23.99 -5.93 9.41
N LEU A 325 -22.88 -5.96 8.66
CA LEU A 325 -21.54 -5.85 9.22
C LEU A 325 -21.34 -4.51 9.96
N PHE A 326 -21.89 -3.42 9.43
CA PHE A 326 -21.72 -2.07 9.99
C PHE A 326 -22.97 -1.53 10.67
N GLU A 327 -23.95 -2.38 10.99
CA GLU A 327 -25.13 -1.97 11.73
C GLU A 327 -24.76 -1.32 13.08
N GLY A 328 -25.33 -0.16 13.36
CA GLY A 328 -25.05 0.64 14.56
C GLY A 328 -23.80 1.51 14.49
N PHE A 329 -23.04 1.49 13.38
CA PHE A 329 -21.94 2.41 13.13
C PHE A 329 -22.31 3.43 12.05
N ASP A 330 -22.30 4.73 12.40
CA ASP A 330 -22.41 5.79 11.40
C ASP A 330 -21.10 5.91 10.61
N LEU A 331 -21.12 5.45 9.36
CA LEU A 331 -19.97 5.45 8.45
C LEU A 331 -19.58 6.87 7.96
N CYS A 332 -20.45 7.87 8.15
CA CYS A 332 -20.19 9.26 7.83
C CYS A 332 -19.75 10.09 9.06
N ALA A 333 -19.75 9.51 10.26
CA ALA A 333 -19.32 10.20 11.46
C ALA A 333 -17.82 10.58 11.38
N PRO A 334 -17.43 11.79 11.81
CA PRO A 334 -16.05 12.27 11.68
C PRO A 334 -15.02 11.48 12.51
N ASN A 335 -15.49 10.77 13.54
CA ASN A 335 -14.72 9.90 14.44
C ASN A 335 -14.87 8.41 14.10
N THR A 336 -15.57 8.05 13.01
CA THR A 336 -15.61 6.69 12.49
C THR A 336 -14.68 6.56 11.29
N SER A 337 -13.94 5.47 11.21
CA SER A 337 -13.08 5.13 10.07
C SER A 337 -12.94 3.63 9.92
N VAL A 338 -13.30 3.11 8.74
CA VAL A 338 -13.25 1.68 8.44
C VAL A 338 -12.10 1.37 7.49
N SER A 339 -11.31 0.34 7.80
CA SER A 339 -10.29 -0.20 6.91
C SER A 339 -10.74 -1.56 6.39
N LEU A 340 -10.68 -1.80 5.08
CA LEU A 340 -11.10 -3.02 4.41
C LEU A 340 -9.88 -3.72 3.82
N THR A 341 -9.51 -4.88 4.36
CA THR A 341 -8.35 -5.66 3.88
C THR A 341 -8.77 -6.63 2.79
N ILE A 342 -8.91 -6.10 1.58
CA ILE A 342 -9.35 -6.82 0.38
C ILE A 342 -8.49 -6.41 -0.81
N ASN A 343 -8.11 -7.37 -1.67
CA ASN A 343 -7.24 -7.10 -2.83
C ASN A 343 -7.81 -7.61 -4.15
N GLY A 344 -8.19 -8.89 -4.27
CA GLY A 344 -8.72 -9.44 -5.52
C GLY A 344 -10.01 -8.74 -5.99
N PRO A 345 -11.12 -8.85 -5.24
CA PRO A 345 -12.39 -8.23 -5.59
C PRO A 345 -12.65 -6.90 -4.86
N TYR A 346 -11.59 -6.11 -4.63
CA TYR A 346 -11.68 -4.85 -3.89
C TYR A 346 -12.71 -3.87 -4.48
N TRP A 347 -12.92 -3.88 -5.80
CA TRP A 347 -13.91 -3.05 -6.49
C TRP A 347 -15.35 -3.36 -6.03
N ALA A 348 -15.70 -4.62 -5.75
CA ALA A 348 -17.06 -5.00 -5.33
C ALA A 348 -17.26 -4.61 -3.89
N ILE A 349 -16.31 -5.02 -3.05
CA ILE A 349 -16.36 -4.77 -1.61
C ILE A 349 -16.36 -3.27 -1.31
N LEU A 350 -15.60 -2.49 -2.07
CA LEU A 350 -15.62 -1.03 -1.96
C LEU A 350 -16.95 -0.44 -2.41
N ALA A 351 -17.55 -0.97 -3.48
CA ALA A 351 -18.87 -0.53 -3.93
C ALA A 351 -19.96 -0.88 -2.90
N PHE A 352 -19.97 -2.10 -2.37
CA PHE A 352 -20.85 -2.50 -1.27
C PHE A 352 -20.68 -1.58 -0.06
N TYR A 353 -19.43 -1.26 0.33
CA TYR A 353 -19.16 -0.34 1.44
C TYR A 353 -19.75 1.06 1.21
N PHE A 354 -19.50 1.66 0.04
CA PHE A 354 -20.05 2.99 -0.26
C PHE A 354 -21.57 2.96 -0.38
N LYS A 355 -22.17 1.91 -0.95
CA LYS A 355 -23.62 1.71 -1.00
C LYS A 355 -24.21 1.59 0.39
N THR A 356 -23.60 0.80 1.28
CA THR A 356 -24.00 0.73 2.70
C THR A 356 -23.98 2.12 3.34
N ALA A 357 -22.91 2.92 3.15
CA ALA A 357 -22.84 4.27 3.69
C ALA A 357 -23.93 5.20 3.11
N ILE A 358 -24.24 5.07 1.81
CA ILE A 358 -25.31 5.85 1.15
C ILE A 358 -26.69 5.44 1.68
N ARG A 359 -26.98 4.13 1.75
CA ARG A 359 -28.22 3.58 2.31
C ARG A 359 -28.45 4.06 3.74
N GLN A 360 -27.40 4.09 4.57
CA GLN A 360 -27.46 4.66 5.92
C GLN A 360 -27.91 6.12 5.92
N GLN A 361 -27.33 6.96 5.06
CA GLN A 361 -27.65 8.40 5.01
C GLN A 361 -29.03 8.68 4.40
N LEU A 362 -29.49 7.87 3.46
CA LEU A 362 -30.85 7.93 2.93
C LEU A 362 -31.88 7.57 4.00
N LYS A 363 -31.64 6.49 4.75
CA LYS A 363 -32.50 6.08 5.88
C LYS A 363 -32.55 7.15 6.97
N LEU A 364 -31.42 7.78 7.31
CA LEU A 364 -31.39 8.90 8.25
C LEU A 364 -32.23 10.07 7.75
N PHE A 365 -32.19 10.39 6.46
CA PHE A 365 -33.04 11.43 5.88
C PHE A 365 -34.53 11.08 6.03
N GLU A 366 -34.92 9.84 5.75
CA GLU A 366 -36.31 9.37 5.91
C GLU A 366 -36.79 9.47 7.35
N GLU A 367 -35.96 9.08 8.32
CA GLU A 367 -36.25 9.17 9.75
C GLU A 367 -36.40 10.62 10.22
N GLU A 368 -35.55 11.53 9.72
CA GLU A 368 -35.59 12.96 10.09
C GLU A 368 -36.73 13.74 9.41
N ASN A 369 -37.11 13.38 8.18
CA ASN A 369 -38.06 14.13 7.36
C ASN A 369 -39.44 13.46 7.24
N GLY A 370 -39.57 12.19 7.62
CA GLY A 370 -40.82 11.42 7.54
C GLY A 370 -41.28 11.13 6.11
N ARG A 371 -40.38 11.17 5.13
CA ARG A 371 -40.63 10.89 3.71
C ARG A 371 -39.36 10.40 3.01
N GLU A 372 -39.55 9.70 1.89
CA GLU A 372 -38.46 9.37 0.98
C GLU A 372 -37.84 10.64 0.36
N PRO A 373 -36.52 10.65 0.10
CA PRO A 373 -35.87 11.71 -0.65
C PRO A 373 -36.33 11.68 -2.11
N SER A 374 -36.48 12.88 -2.70
CA SER A 374 -36.58 13.01 -4.17
C SER A 374 -35.28 12.57 -4.85
N GLU A 375 -35.32 12.34 -6.17
CA GLU A 375 -34.12 11.95 -6.94
C GLU A 375 -32.95 12.95 -6.79
N GLU A 376 -33.25 14.25 -6.78
CA GLU A 376 -32.24 15.30 -6.59
C GLU A 376 -31.62 15.24 -5.19
N GLU A 377 -32.45 15.10 -4.14
CA GLU A 377 -31.98 14.95 -2.76
C GLU A 377 -31.17 13.66 -2.56
N ALA A 378 -31.60 12.55 -3.14
CA ALA A 378 -30.88 11.28 -3.06
C ALA A 378 -29.51 11.36 -3.74
N SER A 379 -29.43 12.06 -4.88
CA SER A 379 -28.16 12.33 -5.57
C SER A 379 -27.25 13.22 -4.74
N GLU A 380 -27.77 14.29 -4.12
CA GLU A 380 -27.01 15.16 -3.23
C GLU A 380 -26.50 14.43 -1.98
N ILE A 381 -27.35 13.61 -1.36
CA ILE A 381 -26.99 12.76 -0.22
C ILE A 381 -25.86 11.82 -0.61
N SER A 382 -25.98 11.14 -1.75
CA SER A 382 -24.96 10.21 -2.24
C SER A 382 -23.63 10.90 -2.48
N ALA A 383 -23.63 12.04 -3.20
CA ALA A 383 -22.43 12.83 -3.46
C ALA A 383 -21.79 13.36 -2.17
N ARG A 384 -22.60 13.79 -1.18
CA ARG A 384 -22.10 14.22 0.13
C ARG A 384 -21.46 13.06 0.89
N THR A 385 -22.13 11.91 0.94
CA THR A 385 -21.68 10.69 1.62
C THR A 385 -20.30 10.27 1.15
N LEU A 386 -20.09 10.17 -0.17
CA LEU A 386 -18.80 9.78 -0.76
C LEU A 386 -17.66 10.74 -0.34
N LYS A 387 -17.93 12.04 -0.22
CA LYS A 387 -16.92 13.05 0.16
C LYS A 387 -16.52 12.97 1.63
N ILE A 388 -17.47 12.65 2.52
CA ILE A 388 -17.25 12.70 3.97
C ILE A 388 -16.84 11.35 4.56
N CYS A 389 -17.26 10.24 3.95
CA CYS A 389 -16.97 8.88 4.39
C CYS A 389 -15.46 8.66 4.54
N ARG A 390 -15.05 8.08 5.68
CA ARG A 390 -13.65 8.01 6.10
C ARG A 390 -13.21 6.56 6.21
N GLY A 391 -12.12 6.20 5.56
CA GLY A 391 -11.70 4.80 5.54
C GLY A 391 -10.50 4.50 4.65
N SER A 392 -10.22 3.23 4.47
CA SER A 392 -9.19 2.72 3.57
C SER A 392 -9.61 1.39 2.96
N CYS A 393 -9.29 1.18 1.69
CA CYS A 393 -9.27 -0.13 1.05
C CYS A 393 -7.82 -0.51 0.77
N GLN A 394 -7.43 -1.77 0.99
CA GLN A 394 -6.05 -2.20 0.81
C GLN A 394 -5.64 -2.22 -0.68
N SER A 395 -6.34 -3.01 -1.50
CA SER A 395 -6.32 -3.01 -2.97
C SER A 395 -4.96 -2.97 -3.69
N ASP A 396 -3.86 -3.26 -3.01
CA ASP A 396 -2.53 -3.22 -3.60
C ASP A 396 -2.30 -4.47 -4.46
N GLN A 397 -2.36 -4.32 -5.78
CA GLN A 397 -2.21 -5.42 -6.73
C GLN A 397 -0.76 -5.86 -6.92
N PHE A 398 0.21 -4.96 -6.73
CA PHE A 398 1.62 -5.30 -6.90
C PHE A 398 2.10 -6.28 -5.82
N LYS A 399 1.69 -6.09 -4.57
CA LYS A 399 2.07 -7.02 -3.49
C LYS A 399 1.50 -8.43 -3.70
N GLU A 400 0.36 -8.55 -4.37
CA GLU A 400 -0.27 -9.85 -4.62
C GLU A 400 0.60 -10.72 -5.54
N VAL A 401 1.12 -10.14 -6.61
CA VAL A 401 1.85 -10.86 -7.66
C VAL A 401 3.32 -11.12 -7.33
N VAL A 402 3.93 -10.33 -6.45
CA VAL A 402 5.31 -10.57 -5.98
C VAL A 402 5.40 -11.70 -4.94
N GLY A 403 4.27 -12.31 -4.58
CA GLY A 403 4.21 -13.43 -3.65
C GLY A 403 3.90 -13.04 -2.21
N GLY A 404 3.46 -11.80 -1.95
CA GLY A 404 3.12 -11.34 -0.60
C GLY A 404 1.86 -12.00 -0.05
N GLN A 405 0.74 -11.99 -0.80
CA GLN A 405 -0.56 -12.52 -0.32
C GLN A 405 -1.28 -13.47 -1.30
N ASN A 406 -1.00 -13.39 -2.61
CA ASN A 406 -1.48 -14.32 -3.64
C ASN A 406 -3.02 -14.46 -3.79
N THR A 407 -3.78 -13.37 -3.60
CA THR A 407 -5.25 -13.30 -3.79
C THR A 407 -5.68 -12.67 -5.12
N THR A 408 -4.77 -12.62 -6.11
CA THR A 408 -5.05 -12.04 -7.43
C THR A 408 -6.09 -12.86 -8.22
N LEU A 409 -7.09 -12.18 -8.79
CA LEU A 409 -8.14 -12.78 -9.62
C LEU A 409 -7.89 -12.62 -11.13
N PHE A 410 -7.28 -11.52 -11.52
CA PHE A 410 -7.05 -11.13 -12.91
C PHE A 410 -5.56 -11.08 -13.25
N ASN A 411 -5.17 -11.03 -14.51
CA ASN A 411 -3.79 -10.71 -14.84
C ASN A 411 -3.42 -9.31 -14.26
N LEU A 412 -2.13 -9.09 -14.00
CA LEU A 412 -1.69 -7.84 -13.35
C LEU A 412 -2.13 -6.59 -14.14
N THR A 413 -2.06 -6.65 -15.47
CA THR A 413 -2.47 -5.54 -16.33
C THR A 413 -3.92 -5.14 -16.13
N ASN A 414 -4.85 -6.10 -16.11
CA ASN A 414 -6.27 -5.80 -15.94
C ASN A 414 -6.61 -5.42 -14.50
N ALA A 415 -5.96 -6.04 -13.51
CA ALA A 415 -6.10 -5.64 -12.11
C ALA A 415 -5.68 -4.16 -11.91
N LEU A 416 -4.57 -3.74 -12.51
CA LEU A 416 -4.09 -2.36 -12.48
C LEU A 416 -4.94 -1.38 -13.31
N LYS A 417 -5.54 -1.85 -14.41
CA LYS A 417 -6.55 -1.08 -15.16
C LYS A 417 -7.77 -0.80 -14.29
N MET A 418 -8.34 -1.82 -13.64
CA MET A 418 -9.45 -1.63 -12.70
C MET A 418 -9.08 -0.69 -11.53
N MET A 419 -7.80 -0.66 -11.16
CA MET A 419 -7.31 0.27 -10.13
C MET A 419 -7.30 1.71 -10.62
N THR A 420 -7.04 1.90 -11.91
CA THR A 420 -7.20 3.19 -12.59
C THR A 420 -8.67 3.60 -12.59
N ASP A 421 -9.60 2.70 -12.93
CA ASP A 421 -11.04 2.98 -12.93
C ASP A 421 -11.53 3.48 -11.56
N VAL A 422 -11.11 2.82 -10.48
CA VAL A 422 -11.42 3.27 -9.10
C VAL A 422 -10.84 4.65 -8.83
N THR A 423 -9.60 4.90 -9.25
CA THR A 423 -8.95 6.20 -9.04
C THR A 423 -9.65 7.33 -9.80
N GLU A 424 -10.04 7.09 -11.06
CA GLU A 424 -10.82 8.02 -11.88
C GLU A 424 -12.15 8.37 -11.20
N TYR A 425 -12.85 7.36 -10.69
CA TYR A 425 -14.11 7.57 -9.96
C TYR A 425 -13.91 8.42 -8.71
N TYR A 426 -12.83 8.19 -7.95
CA TYR A 426 -12.50 9.00 -6.76
C TYR A 426 -12.24 10.46 -7.11
N VAL A 427 -11.50 10.71 -8.20
CA VAL A 427 -11.20 12.05 -8.70
C VAL A 427 -12.48 12.73 -9.18
N ALA A 428 -13.29 12.05 -9.99
CA ALA A 428 -14.54 12.57 -10.54
C ALA A 428 -15.57 12.93 -9.46
N ASN A 429 -15.64 12.14 -8.39
CA ASN A 429 -16.59 12.32 -7.29
C ASN A 429 -16.02 13.08 -6.09
N ASP A 430 -14.78 13.56 -6.18
CA ASP A 430 -14.09 14.33 -5.13
C ASP A 430 -14.05 13.58 -3.78
N ILE A 431 -13.76 12.27 -3.81
CA ILE A 431 -13.67 11.42 -2.61
C ILE A 431 -12.36 11.70 -1.89
N ARG A 432 -12.40 12.50 -0.81
CA ARG A 432 -11.18 13.03 -0.14
C ARG A 432 -10.76 12.30 1.11
N ASN A 433 -11.69 11.62 1.78
CA ASN A 433 -11.52 11.11 3.13
C ASN A 433 -11.31 9.59 3.20
N HIS A 434 -11.38 8.92 2.05
CA HIS A 434 -11.19 7.47 1.92
C HIS A 434 -9.93 7.17 1.10
N TYR A 435 -9.07 6.27 1.56
CA TYR A 435 -7.90 5.82 0.81
C TYR A 435 -8.31 4.69 -0.12
N PHE A 436 -8.14 4.86 -1.44
CA PHE A 436 -8.49 3.78 -2.38
C PHE A 436 -7.43 2.69 -2.43
N VAL A 437 -6.19 2.99 -2.00
CA VAL A 437 -5.06 2.06 -1.94
C VAL A 437 -4.32 2.19 -0.61
N SER A 438 -3.98 1.05 -0.02
CA SER A 438 -3.02 0.93 1.07
C SER A 438 -1.83 0.09 0.62
N ILE A 439 -0.81 0.79 0.12
CA ILE A 439 0.41 0.20 -0.46
C ILE A 439 1.16 -0.53 0.65
N SER A 440 1.27 -1.85 0.55
CA SER A 440 1.54 -2.70 1.72
C SER A 440 2.79 -3.55 1.58
N GLY A 441 3.70 -3.35 2.53
CA GLY A 441 4.88 -4.18 2.79
C GLY A 441 4.63 -5.30 3.79
N TYR A 442 3.59 -5.21 4.62
CA TYR A 442 3.32 -6.21 5.67
C TYR A 442 3.37 -7.66 5.15
N HIS A 443 2.67 -7.93 4.05
CA HIS A 443 2.61 -9.26 3.45
C HIS A 443 3.94 -9.68 2.81
N ILE A 444 4.74 -8.73 2.34
CA ILE A 444 6.06 -8.97 1.75
C ILE A 444 7.04 -9.42 2.85
N ASP A 445 6.99 -8.77 4.01
CA ASP A 445 7.74 -9.12 5.22
C ASP A 445 7.34 -10.50 5.77
N GLU A 446 6.03 -10.73 5.96
CA GLU A 446 5.48 -11.99 6.44
C GLU A 446 5.80 -13.17 5.50
N ALA A 447 5.90 -12.92 4.18
CA ALA A 447 6.29 -13.93 3.21
C ALA A 447 7.79 -14.30 3.27
N GLY A 448 8.63 -13.49 3.90
CA GLY A 448 10.06 -13.78 3.92
C GLY A 448 11.00 -12.60 4.01
N ALA A 449 10.58 -11.43 3.52
CA ALA A 449 11.48 -10.32 3.28
C ALA A 449 12.04 -9.73 4.58
N ASN A 450 13.26 -9.23 4.52
CA ASN A 450 13.85 -8.40 5.57
C ASN A 450 13.27 -6.96 5.52
N PRO A 451 13.50 -6.12 6.55
CA PRO A 451 12.93 -4.76 6.60
C PRO A 451 13.30 -3.88 5.39
N ILE A 452 14.54 -4.00 4.90
CA ILE A 452 15.03 -3.21 3.76
C ILE A 452 14.25 -3.57 2.49
N THR A 453 14.18 -4.87 2.16
CA THR A 453 13.47 -5.36 0.98
C THR A 453 11.98 -5.04 1.08
N GLN A 454 11.37 -5.20 2.25
CA GLN A 454 9.99 -4.77 2.48
C GLN A 454 9.79 -3.30 2.07
N ALA A 455 10.57 -2.37 2.63
CA ALA A 455 10.38 -0.95 2.38
C ALA A 455 10.67 -0.57 0.93
N ALA A 456 11.74 -1.10 0.33
CA ALA A 456 12.08 -0.84 -1.06
C ALA A 456 10.98 -1.28 -2.03
N LEU A 457 10.46 -2.50 -1.87
CA LEU A 457 9.38 -2.99 -2.73
C LEU A 457 8.11 -2.17 -2.52
N THR A 458 7.75 -1.85 -1.27
CA THR A 458 6.57 -1.04 -0.94
C THR A 458 6.64 0.35 -1.57
N LEU A 459 7.75 1.08 -1.41
CA LEU A 459 7.96 2.39 -2.02
C LEU A 459 7.92 2.30 -3.55
N SER A 460 8.55 1.28 -4.13
CA SER A 460 8.54 1.07 -5.58
C SER A 460 7.11 0.88 -6.12
N HIS A 461 6.23 0.19 -5.39
CA HIS A 461 4.81 0.04 -5.76
C HIS A 461 4.11 1.40 -5.76
N GLY A 462 4.33 2.23 -4.73
CA GLY A 462 3.78 3.58 -4.65
C GLY A 462 4.20 4.48 -5.81
N PHE A 463 5.49 4.48 -6.16
CA PHE A 463 5.97 5.20 -7.35
C PHE A 463 5.40 4.64 -8.66
N SER A 464 5.18 3.33 -8.73
CA SER A 464 4.57 2.70 -9.92
C SER A 464 3.11 3.09 -10.11
N TYR A 465 2.32 3.14 -9.03
CA TYR A 465 0.96 3.67 -9.08
C TYR A 465 0.94 5.14 -9.50
N LEU A 466 1.85 5.96 -8.95
CA LEU A 466 2.00 7.37 -9.34
C LEU A 466 2.28 7.51 -10.84
N GLU A 467 3.27 6.79 -11.38
CA GLU A 467 3.60 6.83 -12.82
C GLU A 467 2.43 6.36 -13.68
N MET A 468 1.75 5.28 -13.28
CA MET A 468 0.62 4.73 -14.02
C MET A 468 -0.56 5.70 -14.10
N PHE A 469 -0.96 6.30 -12.98
CA PHE A 469 -2.06 7.27 -12.95
C PHE A 469 -1.69 8.56 -13.70
N ARG A 470 -0.44 9.02 -13.61
CA ARG A 470 0.05 10.14 -14.42
C ARG A 470 0.04 9.85 -15.92
N ALA A 471 0.43 8.64 -16.32
CA ALA A 471 0.38 8.22 -17.72
C ALA A 471 -1.05 8.20 -18.27
N ARG A 472 -2.04 8.03 -17.40
CA ARG A 472 -3.48 8.13 -17.69
C ARG A 472 -4.03 9.56 -17.68
N GLY A 473 -3.19 10.56 -17.42
CA GLY A 473 -3.58 11.97 -17.42
C GLY A 473 -4.20 12.46 -16.11
N LEU A 474 -4.15 11.66 -15.04
CA LEU A 474 -4.62 12.08 -13.73
C LEU A 474 -3.60 13.00 -13.04
N ASP A 475 -4.10 14.05 -12.41
CA ASP A 475 -3.28 15.00 -11.65
C ASP A 475 -2.88 14.43 -10.28
N PRO A 476 -1.58 14.21 -10.00
CA PRO A 476 -1.10 13.76 -8.69
C PRO A 476 -1.56 14.62 -7.53
N GLU A 477 -1.71 15.93 -7.73
CA GLU A 477 -2.16 16.85 -6.69
C GLU A 477 -3.60 16.58 -6.23
N VAL A 478 -4.36 15.86 -7.06
CA VAL A 478 -5.71 15.42 -6.75
C VAL A 478 -5.69 14.07 -6.04
N PHE A 479 -5.10 13.03 -6.64
CA PHE A 479 -5.25 11.66 -6.14
C PHE A 479 -4.27 11.24 -5.03
N LEU A 480 -3.09 11.87 -4.89
CA LEU A 480 -2.06 11.44 -3.93
C LEU A 480 -2.55 11.44 -2.48
N ARG A 481 -3.50 12.33 -2.15
CA ARG A 481 -4.12 12.40 -0.82
C ARG A 481 -4.81 11.09 -0.39
N ASN A 482 -5.16 10.24 -1.36
CA ASN A 482 -5.87 8.97 -1.19
C ASN A 482 -4.93 7.75 -1.17
N PHE A 483 -3.61 7.96 -1.13
CA PHE A 483 -2.66 6.90 -0.83
C PHE A 483 -2.51 6.74 0.68
N SER A 484 -2.64 5.50 1.16
CA SER A 484 -2.13 5.08 2.46
C SER A 484 -1.06 4.01 2.31
N TRP A 485 -0.36 3.76 3.39
CA TRP A 485 0.79 2.85 3.43
C TRP A 485 0.61 1.85 4.56
N PHE A 486 1.20 0.67 4.44
CA PHE A 486 1.10 -0.37 5.45
C PHE A 486 2.39 -1.18 5.60
N LEU A 487 3.04 -1.06 6.76
CA LEU A 487 4.32 -1.72 7.05
C LEU A 487 4.17 -2.80 8.15
N SER A 488 5.03 -3.81 8.12
CA SER A 488 5.31 -4.73 9.23
C SER A 488 6.49 -4.23 10.06
N LEU A 489 6.43 -4.42 11.37
CA LEU A 489 7.57 -4.29 12.28
C LEU A 489 7.85 -5.60 12.99
N SER A 490 9.10 -6.05 12.92
CA SER A 490 9.62 -7.17 13.70
C SER A 490 10.72 -6.70 14.66
N MET A 491 11.68 -7.57 14.96
CA MET A 491 12.63 -7.41 16.07
C MET A 491 14.00 -6.85 15.65
N ASP A 492 14.34 -6.85 14.36
CA ASP A 492 15.61 -6.31 13.85
C ASP A 492 15.70 -4.77 14.03
N PRO A 493 16.90 -4.21 14.20
CA PRO A 493 17.07 -2.79 14.51
C PRO A 493 16.50 -1.86 13.44
N GLU A 494 16.58 -2.22 12.16
CA GLU A 494 16.10 -1.43 11.02
C GLU A 494 14.61 -1.09 11.12
N TYR A 495 13.80 -1.96 11.75
CA TYR A 495 12.39 -1.69 11.99
C TYR A 495 12.15 -0.44 12.86
N SER A 496 13.10 -0.07 13.72
CA SER A 496 12.97 1.12 14.57
C SER A 496 13.01 2.45 13.80
N VAL A 497 13.52 2.46 12.56
CA VAL A 497 13.65 3.66 11.71
C VAL A 497 12.93 3.52 10.36
N LEU A 498 12.19 2.43 10.14
CA LEU A 498 11.65 2.12 8.82
C LEU A 498 10.64 3.16 8.33
N GLY A 499 9.76 3.64 9.23
CA GLY A 499 8.73 4.62 8.89
C GLY A 499 9.30 5.99 8.56
N ARG A 500 10.27 6.47 9.35
CA ARG A 500 10.99 7.74 9.09
C ARG A 500 11.75 7.74 7.78
N VAL A 501 12.42 6.63 7.43
CA VAL A 501 13.11 6.50 6.14
C VAL A 501 12.10 6.54 4.99
N CYS A 502 11.00 5.78 5.09
CA CYS A 502 9.95 5.81 4.06
C CYS A 502 9.37 7.21 3.87
N ARG A 503 9.09 7.95 4.96
CA ARG A 503 8.59 9.33 4.89
C ARG A 503 9.57 10.25 4.17
N ARG A 504 10.87 10.17 4.50
CA ARG A 504 11.92 11.02 3.95
C ARG A 504 12.11 10.79 2.44
N ILE A 505 12.27 9.53 2.02
CA ILE A 505 12.39 9.15 0.59
C ILE A 505 11.17 9.65 -0.20
N TRP A 506 9.97 9.37 0.30
CA TRP A 506 8.73 9.75 -0.39
C TRP A 506 8.58 11.26 -0.54
N ALA A 507 8.79 12.01 0.54
CA ALA A 507 8.66 13.47 0.52
C ALA A 507 9.67 14.13 -0.43
N ILE A 508 10.93 13.68 -0.40
CA ILE A 508 11.98 14.20 -1.28
C ILE A 508 11.68 13.88 -2.73
N ALA A 509 11.36 12.63 -3.05
CA ALA A 509 11.04 12.23 -4.41
C ALA A 509 9.85 13.03 -4.97
N LEU A 510 8.75 13.14 -4.22
CA LEU A 510 7.58 13.87 -4.71
C LEU A 510 7.85 15.34 -4.95
N ARG A 511 8.60 16.01 -4.08
CA ARG A 511 8.90 17.44 -4.24
C ARG A 511 9.94 17.68 -5.33
N ASP A 512 11.07 16.99 -5.29
CA ASP A 512 12.24 17.31 -6.10
C ASP A 512 12.19 16.67 -7.50
N LEU A 513 11.58 15.48 -7.65
CA LEU A 513 11.43 14.79 -8.94
C LEU A 513 10.06 15.04 -9.57
N TYR A 514 8.99 14.92 -8.80
CA TYR A 514 7.62 15.00 -9.33
C TYR A 514 7.02 16.41 -9.30
N GLY A 515 7.67 17.37 -8.65
CA GLY A 515 7.23 18.76 -8.59
C GLY A 515 5.91 18.98 -7.84
N ILE A 516 5.63 18.12 -6.85
CA ILE A 516 4.42 18.24 -6.02
C ILE A 516 4.59 19.43 -5.07
N GLU A 517 3.72 20.42 -5.21
CA GLU A 517 3.75 21.67 -4.46
C GLU A 517 2.91 21.58 -3.18
N GLN A 518 1.78 20.87 -3.20
CA GLN A 518 0.92 20.80 -2.02
C GLN A 518 1.53 19.90 -0.95
N GLU A 519 1.97 20.52 0.14
CA GLU A 519 2.61 19.86 1.28
C GLU A 519 1.85 18.62 1.78
N ARG A 520 0.51 18.65 1.74
CA ARG A 520 -0.33 17.51 2.18
C ARG A 520 -0.09 16.22 1.39
N ASN A 521 0.33 16.32 0.13
CA ASN A 521 0.55 15.19 -0.77
C ASN A 521 1.95 14.58 -0.59
N LEU A 522 2.88 15.33 0.02
CA LEU A 522 4.20 14.85 0.42
C LEU A 522 4.16 13.95 1.68
N LYS A 523 3.03 13.94 2.39
CA LYS A 523 2.89 13.29 3.70
C LYS A 523 2.55 11.80 3.56
N LEU A 524 3.57 10.95 3.68
CA LEU A 524 3.39 9.49 3.77
C LEU A 524 2.76 9.12 5.11
N LYS A 525 1.49 8.72 5.08
CA LYS A 525 0.75 8.22 6.26
C LYS A 525 0.68 6.71 6.23
N TYR A 526 1.16 6.04 7.27
CA TYR A 526 1.15 4.58 7.32
C TYR A 526 0.41 4.02 8.52
N HIS A 527 -0.24 2.89 8.27
CA HIS A 527 -0.60 1.89 9.26
C HIS A 527 0.58 0.94 9.49
N VAL A 528 0.68 0.40 10.68
CA VAL A 528 1.70 -0.57 11.03
C VAL A 528 1.11 -1.70 11.86
N GLN A 529 1.59 -2.91 11.59
CA GLN A 529 1.21 -4.12 12.31
C GLN A 529 2.49 -4.82 12.79
N GLY A 530 2.46 -5.35 14.01
CA GLY A 530 3.55 -6.23 14.47
C GLY A 530 3.64 -7.49 13.61
N SER A 531 4.84 -8.02 13.38
CA SER A 531 5.04 -9.20 12.55
C SER A 531 4.38 -10.44 13.16
N GLY A 532 3.46 -11.08 12.44
CA GLY A 532 2.87 -12.36 12.82
C GLY A 532 3.90 -13.50 12.80
N ARG A 533 4.83 -13.46 11.83
CA ARG A 533 5.95 -14.41 11.69
C ARG A 533 6.90 -14.43 12.89
N SER A 534 7.03 -13.31 13.58
CA SER A 534 7.82 -13.20 14.81
C SER A 534 7.15 -13.86 16.03
N LEU A 535 5.86 -14.20 15.94
CA LEU A 535 5.09 -14.83 17.00
C LEU A 535 5.09 -16.34 16.81
N HIS A 536 5.22 -17.08 17.90
CA HIS A 536 5.46 -18.53 17.84
C HIS A 536 4.38 -19.32 18.55
N ALA A 537 4.13 -20.53 18.05
CA ALA A 537 3.18 -21.47 18.65
C ALA A 537 3.69 -22.00 20.01
N GLN A 538 5.01 -22.15 20.14
CA GLN A 538 5.66 -22.49 21.41
C GLN A 538 5.67 -21.27 22.33
N GLU A 539 5.45 -21.50 23.63
CA GLU A 539 5.53 -20.47 24.67
C GLU A 539 4.77 -19.19 24.28
N THR A 540 3.48 -19.33 23.95
CA THR A 540 2.67 -18.22 23.42
C THR A 540 2.66 -16.98 24.29
N SER A 541 2.79 -17.12 25.61
CA SER A 541 2.90 -15.97 26.53
C SER A 541 4.06 -15.03 26.18
N PHE A 542 5.13 -15.52 25.55
CA PHE A 542 6.27 -14.69 25.15
C PHE A 542 5.96 -13.78 23.96
N ASN A 543 4.89 -14.07 23.20
CA ASN A 543 4.46 -13.25 22.08
C ASN A 543 3.99 -11.86 22.55
N ASP A 544 3.40 -11.74 23.74
CA ASP A 544 3.05 -10.42 24.30
C ASP A 544 4.28 -9.52 24.49
N PHE A 545 5.43 -10.09 24.89
CA PHE A 545 6.67 -9.34 25.02
C PHE A 545 7.24 -8.89 23.67
N ARG A 546 7.06 -9.68 22.60
CA ARG A 546 7.47 -9.30 21.25
C ARG A 546 6.56 -8.20 20.70
N SER A 547 5.25 -8.39 20.80
CA SER A 547 4.24 -7.46 20.31
C SER A 547 4.36 -6.07 20.95
N ILE A 548 4.64 -5.98 22.26
CA ILE A 548 4.79 -4.67 22.91
C ILE A 548 6.07 -3.93 22.47
N LEU A 549 7.15 -4.64 22.15
CA LEU A 549 8.39 -4.03 21.64
C LEU A 549 8.19 -3.52 20.21
N GLN A 550 7.49 -4.27 19.37
CA GLN A 550 7.12 -3.83 18.02
C GLN A 550 6.20 -2.60 18.05
N ALA A 551 5.22 -2.59 18.96
CA ALA A 551 4.36 -1.44 19.21
C ALA A 551 5.15 -0.22 19.70
N LEU A 552 6.19 -0.43 20.51
CA LEU A 552 7.08 0.64 20.95
C LEU A 552 7.83 1.28 19.78
N TYR A 553 8.41 0.49 18.87
CA TYR A 553 9.03 1.00 17.63
C TYR A 553 8.05 1.85 16.82
N ALA A 554 6.83 1.34 16.59
CA ALA A 554 5.79 2.07 15.87
C ALA A 554 5.47 3.44 16.49
N LEU A 555 5.33 3.51 17.82
CA LEU A 555 4.92 4.73 18.51
C LEU A 555 6.07 5.73 18.70
N GLN A 556 7.31 5.25 18.85
CA GLN A 556 8.51 6.08 18.87
C GLN A 556 8.77 6.74 17.51
N ASP A 557 8.49 6.00 16.42
CA ASP A 557 8.62 6.51 15.04
C ASP A 557 7.32 7.17 14.51
N ASN A 558 6.41 7.53 15.42
CA ASN A 558 5.23 8.36 15.15
C ASN A 558 4.27 7.80 14.07
N ALA A 559 3.99 6.49 14.12
CA ALA A 559 3.03 5.82 13.24
C ALA A 559 1.60 6.41 13.36
N ASN A 560 0.85 6.42 12.25
CA ASN A 560 -0.48 7.05 12.20
C ASN A 560 -1.62 6.11 12.61
N SER A 561 -1.37 4.80 12.54
CA SER A 561 -2.29 3.76 12.98
C SER A 561 -1.51 2.50 13.32
N LEU A 562 -1.89 1.78 14.37
CA LEU A 562 -1.18 0.61 14.89
C LEU A 562 -2.17 -0.53 15.17
N HIS A 563 -1.81 -1.73 14.68
CA HIS A 563 -2.37 -3.00 15.11
C HIS A 563 -1.33 -3.77 15.94
N THR A 564 -1.77 -4.30 17.07
CA THR A 564 -0.99 -5.21 17.91
C THR A 564 -1.57 -6.60 17.78
N ASN A 565 -0.74 -7.57 17.40
CA ASN A 565 -1.15 -8.97 17.30
C ASN A 565 -1.35 -9.55 18.71
N SER A 566 -2.27 -10.50 18.81
CA SER A 566 -2.52 -11.22 20.04
C SER A 566 -1.54 -12.38 20.23
N ARG A 567 -1.36 -12.81 21.48
CA ARG A 567 -0.37 -13.86 21.81
C ARG A 567 -0.64 -15.23 21.17
N ASP A 568 -1.88 -15.47 20.75
CA ASP A 568 -2.40 -16.68 20.10
C ASP A 568 -2.34 -16.63 18.56
N GLU A 569 -1.70 -15.60 17.97
CA GLU A 569 -1.56 -15.39 16.52
C GLU A 569 -1.18 -16.65 15.74
N ALA A 570 -0.25 -17.46 16.28
CA ALA A 570 0.25 -18.67 15.61
C ALA A 570 -0.78 -19.81 15.50
N TYR A 571 -1.91 -19.73 16.21
CA TYR A 571 -2.95 -20.76 16.22
C TYR A 571 -4.20 -20.38 15.44
N GLY A 572 -4.63 -19.13 15.50
CA GLY A 572 -5.84 -18.69 14.81
C GLY A 572 -6.31 -17.31 15.25
N THR A 573 -7.57 -17.00 14.94
CA THR A 573 -8.16 -15.68 15.23
C THR A 573 -8.24 -15.42 16.73
N PRO A 574 -7.91 -14.18 17.19
CA PRO A 574 -7.85 -13.86 18.61
C PRO A 574 -9.17 -14.02 19.35
N THR A 575 -9.12 -14.65 20.52
CA THR A 575 -10.23 -14.70 21.49
C THR A 575 -10.54 -13.33 22.09
N GLU A 576 -11.62 -13.21 22.88
CA GLU A 576 -11.91 -11.98 23.62
C GLU A 576 -10.83 -11.64 24.67
N GLU A 577 -10.24 -12.66 25.31
CA GLU A 577 -9.18 -12.47 26.29
C GLU A 577 -7.91 -11.94 25.63
N THR A 578 -7.42 -12.62 24.59
CA THR A 578 -6.12 -12.32 23.98
C THR A 578 -6.12 -11.03 23.16
N VAL A 579 -7.26 -10.61 22.59
CA VAL A 579 -7.37 -9.28 21.97
C VAL A 579 -7.32 -8.16 23.00
N ARG A 580 -7.86 -8.40 24.21
CA ARG A 580 -7.90 -7.40 25.26
C ARG A 580 -6.48 -7.12 25.76
N ASP A 581 -5.66 -8.15 25.87
CA ASP A 581 -4.23 -8.02 26.18
C ASP A 581 -3.51 -7.22 25.07
N ALA A 582 -3.76 -7.52 23.79
CA ALA A 582 -3.19 -6.78 22.67
C ALA A 582 -3.60 -5.29 22.67
N ILE A 583 -4.86 -4.97 23.01
CA ILE A 583 -5.33 -3.59 23.20
C ILE A 583 -4.61 -2.93 24.39
N ALA A 584 -4.47 -3.65 25.50
CA ALA A 584 -3.84 -3.15 26.72
C ALA A 584 -2.38 -2.73 26.45
N GLN A 585 -1.64 -3.47 25.62
CA GLN A 585 -0.28 -3.09 25.21
C GLN A 585 -0.23 -1.66 24.63
N GLN A 586 -1.13 -1.34 23.69
CA GLN A 586 -1.19 0.00 23.11
C GLN A 586 -1.63 1.05 24.13
N LEU A 587 -2.57 0.73 25.02
CA LEU A 587 -3.04 1.66 26.06
C LEU A 587 -1.94 1.96 27.08
N ILE A 588 -1.18 0.96 27.52
CA ILE A 588 -0.05 1.13 28.44
C ILE A 588 1.01 2.03 27.80
N LEU A 589 1.38 1.78 26.54
CA LEU A 589 2.36 2.61 25.85
C LEU A 589 1.90 4.06 25.67
N ASN A 590 0.63 4.29 25.35
CA ASN A 590 0.12 5.66 25.12
C ASN A 590 -0.21 6.42 26.43
N LYS A 591 -0.55 5.72 27.52
CA LYS A 591 -1.04 6.37 28.76
C LYS A 591 -0.05 6.33 29.92
N GLU A 592 0.76 5.28 30.02
CA GLU A 592 1.61 5.02 31.19
C GLU A 592 3.10 5.18 30.89
N TYR A 593 3.56 4.79 29.70
CA TYR A 593 4.98 4.78 29.36
C TYR A 593 5.54 6.19 29.14
N GLY A 594 6.28 6.71 30.13
CA GLY A 594 6.68 8.12 30.21
C GLY A 594 7.60 8.63 29.09
N THR A 595 8.39 7.78 28.44
CA THR A 595 9.24 8.22 27.31
C THR A 595 8.40 8.71 26.13
N LEU A 596 7.20 8.15 25.93
CA LEU A 596 6.29 8.55 24.85
C LEU A 596 5.48 9.82 25.18
N TYR A 597 5.76 10.50 26.30
CA TYR A 597 5.35 11.90 26.48
C TYR A 597 6.08 12.82 25.50
N SER A 598 7.29 12.44 25.08
CA SER A 598 7.98 13.02 23.94
C SER A 598 7.51 12.31 22.66
N GLU A 599 7.26 13.09 21.62
CA GLU A 599 6.74 12.66 20.32
C GLU A 599 7.83 12.51 19.26
N ASN A 600 9.07 12.85 19.59
CA ASN A 600 10.23 12.66 18.74
C ASN A 600 11.45 12.04 19.47
N PRO A 601 11.27 10.96 20.27
CA PRO A 601 12.32 10.41 21.12
C PRO A 601 13.50 9.79 20.35
N LEU A 602 13.37 9.58 19.04
CA LEU A 602 14.44 9.04 18.19
C LEU A 602 15.42 10.12 17.70
N GLN A 603 15.01 11.40 17.66
CA GLN A 603 15.83 12.47 17.08
C GLN A 603 17.01 12.82 18.01
N GLY A 604 18.19 13.05 17.44
CA GLY A 604 19.43 13.30 18.19
C GLY A 604 20.14 12.03 18.66
N SER A 605 19.58 10.84 18.42
CA SER A 605 20.24 9.57 18.70
C SER A 605 21.23 9.26 17.58
N PHE A 606 22.53 9.23 17.89
CA PHE A 606 23.57 8.86 16.92
C PHE A 606 23.34 7.49 16.28
N PHE A 607 22.79 6.54 17.04
CA PHE A 607 22.45 5.21 16.51
C PHE A 607 21.28 5.30 15.53
N SER A 608 20.22 6.01 15.89
CA SER A 608 19.01 6.10 15.06
C SER A 608 19.27 6.90 13.79
N GLU A 609 20.06 7.97 13.86
CA GLU A 609 20.45 8.79 12.70
C GLU A 609 21.30 7.97 11.72
N ALA A 610 22.39 7.34 12.19
CA ALA A 610 23.23 6.50 11.35
C ALA A 610 22.44 5.34 10.71
N LEU A 611 21.57 4.68 11.49
CA LEU A 611 20.72 3.61 10.98
C LEU A 611 19.69 4.13 9.96
N THR A 612 19.17 5.35 10.15
CA THR A 612 18.24 5.97 9.18
C THR A 612 18.94 6.15 7.82
N ASP A 613 20.16 6.67 7.82
CA ASP A 613 20.92 6.90 6.59
C ASP A 613 21.35 5.59 5.91
N ASP A 614 21.80 4.61 6.69
CA ASP A 614 22.21 3.29 6.17
C ASP A 614 21.01 2.51 5.59
N VAL A 615 19.84 2.56 6.23
CA VAL A 615 18.61 1.93 5.73
C VAL A 615 18.11 2.64 4.47
N GLU A 616 18.18 3.98 4.42
CA GLU A 616 17.82 4.76 3.24
C GLU A 616 18.66 4.37 2.02
N GLU A 617 19.99 4.39 2.12
CA GLU A 617 20.86 4.05 0.98
C GLU A 617 20.66 2.60 0.52
N GLN A 618 20.47 1.65 1.43
CA GLN A 618 20.18 0.26 1.06
C GLN A 618 18.84 0.13 0.30
N ILE A 619 17.81 0.87 0.70
CA ILE A 619 16.55 0.95 -0.03
C ILE A 619 16.78 1.51 -1.44
N LEU A 620 17.50 2.64 -1.57
CA LEU A 620 17.79 3.25 -2.86
C LEU A 620 18.57 2.32 -3.79
N SER A 621 19.51 1.53 -3.25
CA SER A 621 20.23 0.51 -4.04
C SER A 621 19.29 -0.55 -4.63
N ILE A 622 18.28 -1.01 -3.88
CA ILE A 622 17.28 -1.95 -4.41
C ILE A 622 16.43 -1.29 -5.49
N LEU A 623 16.08 -0.01 -5.35
CA LEU A 623 15.36 0.74 -6.39
C LEU A 623 16.18 0.82 -7.68
N ASP A 624 17.50 1.03 -7.59
CA ASP A 624 18.42 1.04 -8.74
C ASP A 624 18.48 -0.34 -9.41
N GLU A 625 18.57 -1.43 -8.63
CA GLU A 625 18.52 -2.80 -9.14
C GLU A 625 17.22 -3.09 -9.92
N MET A 626 16.08 -2.62 -9.41
CA MET A 626 14.79 -2.78 -10.08
C MET A 626 14.70 -1.92 -11.34
N SER A 627 15.22 -0.69 -11.31
CA SER A 627 15.26 0.20 -12.48
C SER A 627 16.03 -0.45 -13.63
N ALA A 628 17.17 -1.09 -13.35
CA ALA A 628 17.97 -1.80 -14.35
C ALA A 628 17.24 -2.96 -15.03
N ARG A 629 16.14 -3.44 -14.44
CA ARG A 629 15.28 -4.52 -14.94
C ARG A 629 14.00 -4.00 -15.62
N GLY A 630 13.88 -2.69 -15.83
CA GLY A 630 12.68 -2.07 -16.42
C GLY A 630 11.61 -1.70 -15.39
N GLY A 631 12.03 -1.31 -14.18
CA GLY A 631 11.14 -0.90 -13.10
C GLY A 631 10.44 -2.06 -12.41
N VAL A 632 9.32 -1.79 -11.73
CA VAL A 632 8.56 -2.82 -10.99
C VAL A 632 8.03 -3.89 -11.92
N LEU A 633 7.39 -3.51 -13.03
CA LEU A 633 6.79 -4.45 -13.99
C LEU A 633 7.85 -5.36 -14.61
N GLY A 634 8.96 -4.81 -15.10
CA GLY A 634 10.04 -5.61 -15.65
C GLY A 634 10.72 -6.52 -14.62
N SER A 635 10.81 -6.06 -13.37
CA SER A 635 11.30 -6.88 -12.25
C SER A 635 10.37 -8.07 -11.95
N ILE A 636 9.04 -7.86 -11.98
CA ILE A 636 8.05 -8.93 -11.77
C ILE A 636 8.20 -10.01 -12.84
N GLU A 637 8.33 -9.60 -14.10
CA GLU A 637 8.44 -10.54 -15.23
C GLU A 637 9.72 -11.38 -15.20
N THR A 638 10.79 -10.87 -14.57
CA THR A 638 12.04 -11.63 -14.35
C THR A 638 12.03 -12.40 -13.02
N GLY A 639 10.98 -12.26 -12.22
CA GLY A 639 10.84 -12.91 -10.91
C GLY A 639 11.71 -12.31 -9.81
N PHE A 640 12.30 -11.12 -10.02
CA PHE A 640 13.31 -10.54 -9.11
C PHE A 640 12.79 -10.41 -7.67
N GLN A 641 11.62 -9.79 -7.48
CA GLN A 641 11.04 -9.57 -6.15
C GLN A 641 10.75 -10.90 -5.45
N ARG A 642 10.05 -11.81 -6.13
CA ARG A 642 9.65 -13.10 -5.56
C ARG A 642 10.86 -13.96 -5.20
N SER A 643 11.86 -14.03 -6.08
CA SER A 643 13.10 -14.75 -5.80
C SER A 643 13.87 -14.14 -4.63
N ARG A 644 13.91 -12.82 -4.50
CA ARG A 644 14.57 -12.14 -3.37
C ARG A 644 13.87 -12.45 -2.04
N ILE A 645 12.54 -12.33 -1.99
CA ILE A 645 11.73 -12.65 -0.80
C ILE A 645 11.96 -14.11 -0.37
N GLN A 646 11.92 -15.05 -1.33
CA GLN A 646 12.15 -16.46 -1.05
C GLN A 646 13.58 -16.75 -0.56
N GLN A 647 14.58 -16.10 -1.13
CA GLN A 647 15.98 -16.28 -0.73
C GLN A 647 16.23 -15.76 0.68
N GLU A 648 15.66 -14.60 1.03
CA GLU A 648 15.71 -14.03 2.38
C GLU A 648 14.95 -14.90 3.40
N ASN A 649 13.80 -15.47 3.00
CA ASN A 649 13.07 -16.42 3.84
C ASN A 649 13.91 -17.68 4.14
N ILE A 650 14.53 -18.26 3.11
CA ILE A 650 15.38 -19.45 3.26
C ILE A 650 16.55 -19.16 4.20
N ASP A 651 17.17 -17.98 4.10
CA ASP A 651 18.25 -17.58 5.00
C ASP A 651 17.76 -17.50 6.45
N TYR A 652 16.66 -16.76 6.70
CA TYR A 652 16.05 -16.64 8.02
C TYR A 652 15.72 -18.01 8.63
N GLU A 653 15.01 -18.86 7.89
CA GLU A 653 14.62 -20.20 8.38
C GLU A 653 15.84 -21.11 8.58
N THR A 654 16.88 -20.97 7.77
CA THR A 654 18.14 -21.72 7.95
C THR A 654 18.84 -21.29 9.24
N ARG A 655 18.94 -19.98 9.51
CA ARG A 655 19.57 -19.43 10.72
C ARG A 655 18.77 -19.76 11.98
N LYS A 656 17.44 -19.70 11.90
CA LYS A 656 16.53 -20.12 12.97
C LYS A 656 16.64 -21.62 13.27
N ASN A 657 16.62 -22.48 12.25
CA ASN A 657 16.66 -23.93 12.46
C ASN A 657 18.05 -24.45 12.89
N SER A 658 19.12 -23.80 12.43
CA SER A 658 20.48 -24.14 12.85
C SER A 658 20.82 -23.65 14.28
N GLY A 659 20.06 -22.69 14.79
CA GLY A 659 20.33 -22.03 16.07
C GLY A 659 21.35 -20.89 16.00
N GLU A 660 21.80 -20.51 14.79
CA GLU A 660 22.63 -19.33 14.59
C GLU A 660 21.88 -18.04 14.98
N MET A 661 20.58 -17.99 14.67
CA MET A 661 19.66 -16.97 15.17
C MET A 661 18.91 -17.54 16.36
N GLU A 662 19.23 -17.04 17.56
CA GLU A 662 18.59 -17.47 18.79
C GLU A 662 17.16 -16.92 18.90
N ILE A 663 16.20 -17.83 19.09
CA ILE A 663 14.78 -17.54 19.28
C ILE A 663 14.32 -18.16 20.60
N VAL A 664 14.09 -17.29 21.58
CA VAL A 664 13.69 -17.65 22.96
C VAL A 664 12.35 -18.39 22.96
N GLY A 665 12.31 -19.57 23.59
CA GLY A 665 11.15 -20.46 23.64
C GLY A 665 11.01 -21.40 22.43
N VAL A 666 11.88 -21.26 21.41
CA VAL A 666 11.83 -22.09 20.19
C VAL A 666 13.08 -22.95 20.04
N ASN A 667 14.26 -22.33 19.87
CA ASN A 667 15.53 -23.04 19.70
C ASN A 667 16.51 -22.80 20.86
N THR A 668 16.26 -21.81 21.71
CA THR A 668 16.97 -21.53 22.97
C THR A 668 15.96 -21.24 24.08
N PHE A 669 16.33 -21.45 25.34
CA PHE A 669 15.44 -21.27 26.51
C PHE A 669 14.09 -22.01 26.35
N VAL A 670 14.13 -23.28 25.94
CA VAL A 670 12.94 -24.11 25.71
C VAL A 670 12.53 -24.78 27.02
N ASP A 671 11.23 -24.77 27.36
CA ASP A 671 10.72 -25.52 28.52
C ASP A 671 10.93 -27.03 28.32
N PRO A 672 11.67 -27.71 29.21
CA PRO A 672 11.86 -29.16 29.16
C PRO A 672 10.56 -29.96 29.27
N ASN A 673 9.50 -29.36 29.83
CA ASN A 673 8.18 -29.97 30.01
C ASN A 673 7.18 -29.58 28.92
N ALA A 674 7.53 -28.64 28.02
CA ALA A 674 6.67 -28.30 26.90
C ALA A 674 6.46 -29.56 26.07
N ALA A 675 5.20 -29.97 25.97
CA ALA A 675 4.82 -31.17 25.25
C ALA A 675 5.33 -31.04 23.81
N ARG A 676 6.33 -31.83 23.42
CA ARG A 676 6.45 -32.26 22.04
C ARG A 676 5.24 -33.15 21.81
N LEU A 677 4.13 -32.55 21.42
CA LEU A 677 2.91 -33.29 21.12
C LEU A 677 3.26 -34.31 20.04
N SER A 678 3.36 -35.57 20.45
CA SER A 678 3.39 -36.67 19.53
C SER A 678 2.00 -36.77 18.89
N MET A 679 1.88 -37.40 17.72
CA MET A 679 0.55 -37.69 17.15
C MET A 679 -0.38 -38.38 18.16
N ASP A 680 0.18 -39.16 19.09
CA ASP A 680 -0.57 -39.92 20.11
C ASP A 680 -1.10 -39.03 21.26
N ASP A 681 -0.61 -37.80 21.39
CA ASP A 681 -1.04 -36.83 22.41
C ASP A 681 -1.79 -35.63 21.82
N ALA A 682 -2.04 -35.61 20.51
CA ALA A 682 -2.73 -34.51 19.83
C ALA A 682 -4.14 -34.26 20.41
N ASP A 683 -4.84 -35.31 20.84
CA ASP A 683 -6.17 -35.19 21.47
C ASP A 683 -6.16 -34.51 22.85
N LYS A 684 -4.97 -34.34 23.47
CA LYS A 684 -4.81 -33.59 24.73
C LYS A 684 -4.52 -32.10 24.49
N PHE A 685 -4.38 -31.69 23.23
CA PHE A 685 -4.13 -30.31 22.88
C PHE A 685 -5.43 -29.51 22.97
N ASP A 686 -5.59 -28.81 24.08
CA ASP A 686 -6.77 -28.01 24.40
C ASP A 686 -6.39 -26.53 24.41
N ILE A 687 -6.43 -25.89 23.24
CA ILE A 687 -6.34 -24.45 23.09
C ILE A 687 -7.67 -23.96 22.51
N GLU A 688 -8.27 -22.99 23.18
CA GLU A 688 -9.46 -22.31 22.67
C GLU A 688 -9.09 -21.54 21.39
N VAL A 689 -9.63 -22.00 20.26
CA VAL A 689 -9.48 -21.34 18.95
C VAL A 689 -10.87 -20.96 18.47
N THR A 690 -10.98 -19.75 17.91
CA THR A 690 -12.27 -19.27 17.43
C THR A 690 -12.51 -19.79 16.01
N ARG A 691 -13.63 -20.49 15.78
CA ARG A 691 -14.07 -21.03 14.48
C ARG A 691 -15.56 -20.81 14.28
N ALA A 692 -16.00 -20.82 13.02
CA ALA A 692 -17.41 -20.70 12.70
C ALA A 692 -18.16 -22.03 12.93
N ASP A 693 -19.43 -21.93 13.31
CA ASP A 693 -20.34 -23.08 13.40
C ASP A 693 -20.95 -23.40 12.02
N ASP A 694 -21.25 -24.67 11.75
CA ASP A 694 -21.89 -25.10 10.50
C ASP A 694 -23.28 -24.46 10.33
N ALA A 695 -24.00 -24.23 11.45
CA ALA A 695 -25.27 -23.52 11.40
C ALA A 695 -25.11 -22.06 10.96
N GLU A 696 -24.03 -21.39 11.37
CA GLU A 696 -23.72 -20.02 10.95
C GLU A 696 -23.34 -19.97 9.47
N ARG A 697 -22.54 -20.93 8.98
CA ARG A 697 -22.22 -21.05 7.55
C ARG A 697 -23.47 -21.24 6.71
N GLN A 698 -24.33 -22.19 7.11
CA GLN A 698 -25.58 -22.46 6.39
C GLN A 698 -26.49 -21.24 6.37
N MET A 699 -26.59 -20.49 7.47
CA MET A 699 -27.36 -19.25 7.51
C MET A 699 -26.88 -18.23 6.46
N VAL A 700 -25.56 -18.05 6.31
CA VAL A 700 -25.00 -17.13 5.29
C VAL A 700 -25.27 -17.64 3.88
N VAL A 701 -25.17 -18.96 3.65
CA VAL A 701 -25.51 -19.60 2.37
C VAL A 701 -26.98 -19.37 2.01
N ASP A 702 -27.90 -19.62 2.93
CA ASP A 702 -29.34 -19.49 2.70
C ASP A 702 -29.72 -18.04 2.36
N ARG A 703 -29.10 -17.05 3.02
CA ARG A 703 -29.29 -15.63 2.70
C ARG A 703 -28.76 -15.28 1.31
N ASN A 704 -27.60 -15.82 0.94
CA ASN A 704 -27.03 -15.60 -0.37
C ASN A 704 -27.91 -16.18 -1.49
N HIS A 705 -28.48 -17.37 -1.29
CA HIS A 705 -29.47 -17.94 -2.20
C HIS A 705 -30.73 -17.06 -2.30
N ALA A 706 -31.28 -16.62 -1.16
CA ALA A 706 -32.44 -15.73 -1.14
C ALA A 706 -32.19 -14.40 -1.88
N PHE A 707 -31.00 -13.81 -1.72
CA PHE A 707 -30.60 -12.59 -2.44
C PHE A 707 -30.59 -12.83 -3.95
N LYS A 708 -29.96 -13.92 -4.41
CA LYS A 708 -29.93 -14.29 -5.84
C LYS A 708 -31.31 -14.52 -6.41
N GLU A 709 -32.19 -15.18 -5.68
CA GLU A 709 -33.58 -15.40 -6.11
C GLU A 709 -34.36 -14.09 -6.21
N ALA A 710 -34.21 -13.20 -5.23
CA ALA A 710 -34.92 -11.91 -5.19
C ALA A 710 -34.51 -10.96 -6.32
N HIS A 711 -33.25 -11.01 -6.76
CA HIS A 711 -32.68 -10.09 -7.75
C HIS A 711 -32.38 -10.75 -9.10
N ALA A 712 -32.87 -11.97 -9.36
CA ALA A 712 -32.48 -12.77 -10.52
C ALA A 712 -32.68 -12.07 -11.87
N THR A 713 -33.76 -11.28 -12.00
CA THR A 713 -34.11 -10.62 -13.27
C THR A 713 -33.20 -9.42 -13.52
N GLU A 714 -33.07 -8.55 -12.53
CA GLU A 714 -32.26 -7.34 -12.55
C GLU A 714 -30.77 -7.68 -12.66
N ALA A 715 -30.32 -8.72 -11.95
CA ALA A 715 -28.94 -9.20 -12.00
C ALA A 715 -28.54 -9.61 -13.42
N GLN A 716 -29.43 -10.25 -14.19
CA GLN A 716 -29.11 -10.65 -15.56
C GLN A 716 -28.80 -9.42 -16.45
N GLU A 717 -29.62 -8.37 -16.36
CA GLU A 717 -29.43 -7.15 -17.14
C GLU A 717 -28.17 -6.39 -16.67
N CYS A 718 -27.96 -6.31 -15.35
CA CYS A 718 -26.79 -5.68 -14.75
C CYS A 718 -25.47 -6.36 -15.18
N LEU A 719 -25.43 -7.69 -15.18
CA LEU A 719 -24.22 -8.45 -15.53
C LEU A 719 -23.90 -8.34 -17.03
N GLU A 720 -24.90 -8.35 -17.90
CA GLU A 720 -24.66 -8.14 -19.34
C GLU A 720 -24.17 -6.71 -19.62
N ASN A 721 -24.72 -5.72 -18.93
CA ASN A 721 -24.21 -4.35 -19.02
C ASN A 721 -22.76 -4.25 -18.52
N LEU A 722 -22.43 -4.90 -17.41
CA LEU A 722 -21.07 -4.94 -16.87
C LEU A 722 -20.07 -5.56 -17.86
N LYS A 723 -20.42 -6.70 -18.48
CA LYS A 723 -19.60 -7.36 -19.50
C LYS A 723 -19.37 -6.44 -20.69
N ARG A 724 -20.41 -5.76 -21.14
CA ARG A 724 -20.33 -4.79 -22.25
C ARG A 724 -19.41 -3.63 -21.89
N VAL A 725 -19.58 -2.99 -20.73
CA VAL A 725 -18.73 -1.87 -20.26
C VAL A 725 -17.27 -2.31 -20.17
N ALA A 726 -16.99 -3.49 -19.59
CA ALA A 726 -15.65 -4.02 -19.47
C ALA A 726 -14.99 -4.27 -20.85
N SER A 727 -15.75 -4.82 -21.80
CA SER A 727 -15.29 -5.13 -23.16
C SER A 727 -15.07 -3.88 -24.01
N GLU A 728 -15.92 -2.86 -23.85
CA GLU A 728 -15.81 -1.56 -24.53
C GLU A 728 -14.77 -0.62 -23.89
N GLY A 729 -14.18 -1.03 -22.76
CA GLY A 729 -13.15 -0.26 -22.06
C GLY A 729 -13.68 0.93 -21.26
N GLY A 730 -14.96 0.93 -20.88
CA GLY A 730 -15.53 1.91 -19.95
C GLY A 730 -15.12 1.67 -18.50
N ASN A 731 -15.46 2.61 -17.62
CA ASN A 731 -15.11 2.52 -16.20
C ASN A 731 -15.96 1.46 -15.49
N VAL A 732 -15.33 0.35 -15.12
CA VAL A 732 -16.00 -0.82 -14.55
C VAL A 732 -16.50 -0.51 -13.13
N PHE A 733 -15.74 0.25 -12.35
CA PHE A 733 -16.11 0.60 -10.97
C PHE A 733 -17.35 1.50 -10.91
N GLU A 734 -17.47 2.47 -11.81
CA GLU A 734 -18.67 3.30 -11.95
C GLU A 734 -19.91 2.45 -12.25
N CYS A 735 -19.79 1.46 -13.16
CA CYS A 735 -20.87 0.52 -13.45
C CYS A 735 -21.24 -0.32 -12.21
N ILE A 736 -20.26 -0.76 -11.42
CA ILE A 736 -20.50 -1.52 -10.18
C ILE A 736 -21.20 -0.64 -9.13
N MET A 737 -20.78 0.61 -8.98
CA MET A 737 -21.40 1.62 -8.11
C MET A 737 -22.83 2.00 -8.53
N GLY A 738 -23.24 1.69 -9.76
CA GLY A 738 -24.64 1.79 -10.20
C GLY A 738 -25.52 0.67 -9.63
N ASP A 739 -26.38 0.09 -10.46
CA ASP A 739 -27.37 -0.92 -10.05
C ASP A 739 -26.76 -2.30 -9.79
N VAL A 740 -25.56 -2.56 -10.33
CA VAL A 740 -24.88 -3.86 -10.22
C VAL A 740 -24.67 -4.24 -8.75
N SER A 741 -24.20 -3.33 -7.91
CA SER A 741 -23.96 -3.62 -6.48
C SER A 741 -25.24 -3.80 -5.66
N ASP A 742 -26.38 -3.30 -6.13
CA ASP A 742 -27.68 -3.47 -5.48
C ASP A 742 -28.36 -4.80 -5.83
N HIS A 743 -27.99 -5.42 -6.95
CA HIS A 743 -28.68 -6.60 -7.49
C HIS A 743 -27.79 -7.83 -7.71
N CYS A 744 -26.46 -7.67 -7.73
CA CYS A 744 -25.54 -8.76 -8.01
C CYS A 744 -24.70 -9.11 -6.79
N THR A 745 -24.47 -10.41 -6.61
CA THR A 745 -23.53 -10.95 -5.63
C THR A 745 -22.08 -10.80 -6.09
N LEU A 746 -21.15 -10.88 -5.15
CA LEU A 746 -19.71 -10.81 -5.37
C LEU A 746 -19.23 -11.82 -6.42
N GLY A 747 -19.69 -13.07 -6.32
CA GLY A 747 -19.35 -14.16 -7.24
C GLY A 747 -19.88 -13.90 -8.64
N GLN A 748 -21.13 -13.44 -8.77
CA GLN A 748 -21.70 -13.07 -10.06
C GLN A 748 -20.91 -11.96 -10.76
N ILE A 749 -20.54 -10.90 -10.03
CA ILE A 749 -19.75 -9.79 -10.59
C ILE A 749 -18.35 -10.29 -10.99
N THR A 750 -17.71 -11.09 -10.13
CA THR A 750 -16.37 -11.64 -10.38
C THR A 750 -16.37 -12.52 -11.63
N GLU A 751 -17.34 -13.42 -11.77
CA GLU A 751 -17.45 -14.31 -12.94
C GLU A 751 -17.69 -13.54 -14.24
N ALA A 752 -18.59 -12.55 -14.22
CA ALA A 752 -18.85 -11.71 -15.39
C ALA A 752 -17.58 -10.95 -15.85
N LEU A 753 -16.78 -10.45 -14.90
CA LEU A 753 -15.50 -9.83 -15.20
C LEU A 753 -14.48 -10.85 -15.72
N MET A 754 -14.36 -12.02 -15.11
CA MET A 754 -13.46 -13.08 -15.61
C MET A 754 -13.76 -13.49 -17.06
N GLN A 755 -15.03 -13.49 -17.46
CA GLN A 755 -15.44 -13.76 -18.84
C GLN A 755 -15.05 -12.64 -19.81
N SER A 756 -14.94 -11.39 -19.32
CA SER A 756 -14.75 -10.19 -20.16
C SER A 756 -13.31 -9.67 -20.19
N VAL A 757 -12.55 -9.89 -19.11
CA VAL A 757 -11.17 -9.41 -18.96
C VAL A 757 -10.17 -10.53 -18.66
N GLY A 758 -10.61 -11.79 -18.65
CA GLY A 758 -9.75 -12.95 -18.43
C GLY A 758 -9.46 -13.24 -16.95
N GLN A 759 -8.67 -14.29 -16.71
CA GLN A 759 -8.32 -14.79 -15.39
C GLN A 759 -6.82 -14.69 -15.12
N PHE A 760 -6.43 -14.65 -13.85
CA PHE A 760 -5.03 -14.71 -13.44
C PHE A 760 -4.38 -16.02 -13.89
N ARG A 761 -3.22 -15.91 -14.53
CA ARG A 761 -2.33 -17.03 -14.83
C ARG A 761 -1.21 -17.03 -13.79
N ARG A 762 -1.05 -18.14 -13.06
CA ARG A 762 0.08 -18.32 -12.16
C ARG A 762 1.37 -18.42 -12.99
N ASP A 763 2.20 -17.41 -12.92
CA ASP A 763 3.58 -17.46 -13.40
C ASP A 763 4.45 -18.04 -12.28
N LEU A 764 5.09 -19.20 -12.57
CA LEU A 764 5.92 -20.08 -11.70
C LEU A 764 5.98 -19.71 -10.21
#